data_AF-A0A6G7T957-F1
#
_entry.id   AF-A0A6G7T957-F1
#
_cell.length_a   1.000
_cell.length_b   1.000
_cell.length_c   1.000
_cell.angle_alpha   90.00
_cell.angle_beta   90.00
_cell.angle_gamma   90.00
#
_symmetry.space_group_name_H-M   'P 1'
#
loop_
_entity.id
_entity.type
_entity.pdbx_description
1 polymer ?
#
loop_
_entity_poly.entity_id
_entity_poly.type
_entity_poly.pdbx_seq_one_letter_code
_entity_poly.pdbx_strand_id
1 'polypeptide(L)'
;MPLRVPENKALLGELGIGRALRPLRQRRTTTRIQEFDEAATAAALAESGLPDVVLRPGHERWLDLALVVDDGMSMLLWRRLAVEWRTMMQRVGAFRMVHVHGLDTRGPDAPLLRGRPFDPDTTSLPPAVLADPSGQTLILLLSDGMGAAWRDGRMHRVLGRWAANGPVAVVHALPPRLWGGSGIQAGRWRVTTRRRGAAGVSWSVSDPVLPADLAPFHGLPVPVLETSAGPVSAWSRLLASTGGTVQLPLLHAPAGRPVVPSGDGTDTVRHFRDAASPEAYRLAAHIAAVAPVSVPVMRLVQSAVPWSADTAHLAEVFLGGLMQPVEAPVAGPLRDQHRIFDFSEAAKSALLDAVSTPELLRTGRHIGHRLEQLAGRSPDFPAWLAHPDGMDHLPAGSRAFSSVERRLMARLGASVQVAPPDDDMEPADPDGWRPLTSRDPRRLGPYTLHGRQPGARSLVYLGRDRAGKEAAVRVIRPGAPEEAAAMLATEAEALGRMAGQYAPLLLATGPRDEPPWLAMQLYRPSGQDQGGPPPQLSSLLRAATGSQLRRDTLLSIAYGWHLASAVNLCHLKGLVLPELTPQSVHVVGRSLMLTGLGRCGIDGKFRARGAEAVPTMADNIESLGQILRRLGDKHRVPQSAESGDMALWQGDTWRPLREIVTACLSEDPGRRPTAGEVAEAFARYVPMATELRTGADAGGAARFSFRPGPQIPLDHDSAELGEAADRPLRGGSPAPRLGRRRMGPEQQRKLELVRARLRFSYRATVVGVDGEVGRSTVTIALGALLSAARGGRVIALDAGHAVGELAARLNLGGSAGLRHDLLRTLPVADSYEEVLRHTLDGPSGLRALTHGLGRTTPVPVYEEEYRRLMELLSRHFSVVLADWAHLRTESVTDTALSMTHRLVIVAPMTERGIEQTQTLLSRLARRGYPELAERAVLAVTGLAGPDRPVRRDDVVEHFRGHPGGVVFIPFDYRLDSRRDIELARLRSRTQDSFLDLAALLAEDFPGHTP
;
A
#
# COMPACT_ATOMS: atom_id res chain seq x y z
N MET A 1 -5.57 16.26 24.28
CA MET A 1 -4.87 15.03 24.68
C MET A 1 -3.42 15.07 24.23
N PRO A 2 -2.45 14.79 25.11
CA PRO A 2 -1.03 14.95 24.80
C PRO A 2 -0.56 14.05 23.64
N LEU A 3 -0.12 14.62 22.51
CA LEU A 3 0.59 13.88 21.47
C LEU A 3 1.96 13.51 21.98
N ARG A 4 2.25 12.23 21.88
CA ARG A 4 3.61 11.74 21.80
C ARG A 4 3.99 11.77 20.31
N VAL A 5 5.03 12.52 19.97
CA VAL A 5 5.77 12.21 18.72
C VAL A 5 6.12 10.72 18.79
N PRO A 6 5.90 9.91 17.74
CA PRO A 6 6.28 8.51 17.76
C PRO A 6 7.80 8.39 17.81
N GLU A 7 8.38 8.51 19.01
CA GLU A 7 9.79 8.21 19.22
C GLU A 7 9.93 6.67 19.25
N ASN A 8 11.09 6.17 18.86
CA ASN A 8 11.44 4.77 19.09
C ASN A 8 11.49 4.49 20.60
N LYS A 9 11.36 3.23 21.02
CA LYS A 9 11.56 2.87 22.43
C LYS A 9 12.95 3.33 22.88
N ALA A 10 13.02 4.00 24.02
CA ALA A 10 14.30 4.43 24.59
C ALA A 10 15.04 3.25 25.24
N LEU A 11 14.28 2.29 25.76
CA LEU A 11 14.77 1.06 26.35
C LEU A 11 14.85 -0.05 25.30
N LEU A 12 16.05 -0.25 24.76
CA LEU A 12 16.34 -1.37 23.87
C LEU A 12 16.34 -2.69 24.67
N GLY A 13 15.66 -3.72 24.16
CA GLY A 13 15.65 -5.04 24.82
C GLY A 13 14.80 -5.15 26.10
N GLU A 14 13.70 -4.37 26.21
CA GLU A 14 12.76 -4.37 27.36
C GLU A 14 12.40 -5.77 27.89
N LEU A 15 12.14 -6.74 27.00
CA LEU A 15 11.83 -8.12 27.39
C LEU A 15 12.99 -8.82 28.11
N GLY A 16 14.22 -8.60 27.65
CA GLY A 16 15.43 -9.14 28.27
C GLY A 16 15.66 -8.54 29.65
N ILE A 17 15.48 -7.23 29.80
CA ILE A 17 15.62 -6.52 31.08
C ILE A 17 14.50 -6.93 32.06
N GLY A 18 13.26 -7.05 31.59
CA GLY A 18 12.15 -7.56 32.39
C GLY A 18 12.37 -8.99 32.88
N ARG A 19 12.95 -9.87 32.04
CA ARG A 19 13.38 -11.22 32.45
C ARG A 19 14.51 -11.16 33.47
N ALA A 20 15.48 -10.28 33.27
CA ALA A 20 16.61 -10.07 34.19
C ALA A 20 16.15 -9.67 35.59
N LEU A 21 15.00 -8.98 35.75
CA LEU A 21 14.46 -8.56 37.05
C LEU A 21 13.62 -9.62 37.77
N ARG A 22 13.29 -10.75 37.12
CA ARG A 22 12.48 -11.83 37.71
C ARG A 22 12.98 -12.37 39.06
N PRO A 23 14.30 -12.49 39.32
CA PRO A 23 14.81 -12.94 40.62
C PRO A 23 14.32 -12.12 41.81
N LEU A 24 13.94 -10.84 41.59
CA LEU A 24 13.41 -9.97 42.63
C LEU A 24 11.96 -10.27 43.02
N ARG A 25 11.23 -11.11 42.26
CA ARG A 25 9.79 -11.45 42.50
C ARG A 25 9.59 -12.42 43.67
N GLN A 26 10.30 -12.20 44.77
CA GLN A 26 10.18 -12.99 45.98
C GLN A 26 9.02 -12.50 46.84
N ARG A 27 8.64 -13.34 47.80
CA ARG A 27 7.66 -13.02 48.83
C ARG A 27 8.29 -13.25 50.19
N ARG A 28 7.78 -12.54 51.19
CA ARG A 28 8.10 -12.77 52.59
C ARG A 28 6.80 -13.01 53.36
N THR A 29 6.91 -13.74 54.45
CA THR A 29 5.84 -13.83 55.43
C THR A 29 5.66 -12.47 56.13
N THR A 30 4.42 -12.08 56.37
CA THR A 30 4.08 -10.88 57.12
C THR A 30 3.00 -11.20 58.12
N THR A 31 3.13 -10.69 59.34
CA THR A 31 2.12 -10.84 60.39
C THR A 31 1.01 -9.79 60.29
N ARG A 32 1.20 -8.77 59.42
CA ARG A 32 0.22 -7.68 59.18
C ARG A 32 -0.97 -8.11 58.34
N ILE A 33 -0.80 -9.18 57.56
CA ILE A 33 -1.85 -9.77 56.73
C ILE A 33 -2.02 -11.19 57.26
N GLN A 34 -3.26 -11.56 57.58
CA GLN A 34 -3.62 -12.91 57.98
C GLN A 34 -4.38 -13.54 56.81
N GLU A 35 -3.96 -14.72 56.39
CA GLU A 35 -4.62 -15.51 55.35
C GLU A 35 -5.37 -16.68 56.00
N PHE A 36 -6.53 -16.99 55.45
CA PHE A 36 -7.32 -18.16 55.84
C PHE A 36 -6.55 -19.45 55.53
N ASP A 37 -6.26 -20.25 56.55
CA ASP A 37 -5.71 -21.59 56.35
C ASP A 37 -6.86 -22.58 56.25
N GLU A 38 -7.29 -22.83 55.01
CA GLU A 38 -8.44 -23.69 54.71
C GLU A 38 -8.24 -25.11 55.24
N ALA A 39 -7.04 -25.67 55.09
CA ALA A 39 -6.75 -27.04 55.52
C ALA A 39 -6.73 -27.15 57.06
N ALA A 40 -6.08 -26.21 57.74
CA ALA A 40 -6.05 -26.20 59.21
C ALA A 40 -7.43 -25.88 59.82
N THR A 41 -8.20 -25.00 59.19
CA THR A 41 -9.59 -24.70 59.59
C THR A 41 -10.48 -25.93 59.43
N ALA A 42 -10.39 -26.63 58.28
CA ALA A 42 -11.16 -27.85 58.04
C ALA A 42 -10.80 -28.96 59.04
N ALA A 43 -9.52 -29.11 59.38
CA ALA A 43 -9.07 -30.07 60.39
C ALA A 43 -9.58 -29.71 61.79
N ALA A 44 -9.46 -28.45 62.21
CA ALA A 44 -9.95 -27.99 63.51
C ALA A 44 -11.48 -28.12 63.64
N LEU A 45 -12.23 -27.83 62.57
CA LEU A 45 -13.68 -28.03 62.52
C LEU A 45 -14.05 -29.53 62.61
N ALA A 46 -13.31 -30.40 61.92
CA ALA A 46 -13.54 -31.85 61.96
C ALA A 46 -13.27 -32.45 63.36
N GLU A 47 -12.26 -31.94 64.07
CA GLU A 47 -11.89 -32.43 65.40
C GLU A 47 -12.76 -31.87 66.53
N SER A 48 -13.10 -30.57 66.47
CA SER A 48 -13.81 -29.87 67.56
C SER A 48 -15.32 -29.78 67.37
N GLY A 49 -15.82 -29.92 66.14
CA GLY A 49 -17.22 -29.68 65.78
C GLY A 49 -17.64 -28.20 65.79
N LEU A 50 -16.71 -27.28 66.04
CA LEU A 50 -16.94 -25.83 66.09
C LEU A 50 -16.32 -25.14 64.87
N PRO A 51 -16.99 -24.12 64.28
CA PRO A 51 -16.48 -23.39 63.11
C PRO A 51 -15.42 -22.35 63.46
N ASP A 52 -14.31 -22.78 64.06
CA ASP A 52 -13.19 -21.93 64.42
C ASP A 52 -12.22 -21.75 63.24
N VAL A 53 -12.06 -20.50 62.79
CA VAL A 53 -11.21 -20.13 61.66
C VAL A 53 -9.74 -20.08 62.08
N VAL A 54 -8.90 -20.90 61.46
CA VAL A 54 -7.45 -20.88 61.64
C VAL A 54 -6.83 -19.93 60.62
N LEU A 55 -6.12 -18.93 61.13
CA LEU A 55 -5.40 -17.94 60.33
C LEU A 55 -3.90 -18.24 60.35
N ARG A 56 -3.24 -18.02 59.20
CA ARG A 56 -1.77 -18.04 59.10
C ARG A 56 -1.23 -16.70 58.62
N PRO A 57 0.03 -16.35 58.96
CA PRO A 57 0.68 -15.18 58.39
C PRO A 57 0.66 -15.21 56.86
N GLY A 58 0.11 -14.18 56.26
CA GLY A 58 0.03 -14.02 54.82
C GLY A 58 1.38 -13.67 54.19
N HIS A 59 1.40 -13.61 52.86
CA HIS A 59 2.62 -13.32 52.11
C HIS A 59 2.53 -12.01 51.34
N GLU A 60 3.50 -11.12 51.55
CA GLU A 60 3.63 -9.89 50.77
C GLU A 60 4.90 -9.86 49.92
N ARG A 61 4.97 -8.92 48.97
CA ARG A 61 6.22 -8.63 48.26
C ARG A 61 7.22 -8.05 49.26
N TRP A 62 8.44 -8.55 49.18
CA TRP A 62 9.48 -8.29 50.18
C TRP A 62 10.17 -6.93 50.06
N LEU A 63 10.00 -6.21 48.93
CA LEU A 63 10.59 -4.90 48.67
C LEU A 63 9.56 -3.86 48.22
N ASP A 64 9.77 -2.62 48.64
CA ASP A 64 9.23 -1.42 47.99
C ASP A 64 10.29 -0.83 47.05
N LEU A 65 9.87 -0.10 46.01
CA LEU A 65 10.76 0.59 45.08
C LEU A 65 10.57 2.11 45.18
N ALA A 66 11.68 2.82 45.42
CA ALA A 66 11.79 4.25 45.17
C ALA A 66 12.59 4.48 43.88
N LEU A 67 11.90 4.81 42.79
CA LEU A 67 12.50 5.20 41.52
C LEU A 67 12.78 6.70 41.54
N VAL A 68 14.04 7.08 41.64
CA VAL A 68 14.48 8.48 41.65
C VAL A 68 14.97 8.84 40.25
N VAL A 69 14.47 9.93 39.68
CA VAL A 69 14.84 10.39 38.33
C VAL A 69 15.51 11.76 38.45
N ASP A 70 16.71 11.89 37.92
CA ASP A 70 17.40 13.18 37.86
C ASP A 70 16.66 14.15 36.92
N ASP A 71 16.39 15.36 37.42
CA ASP A 71 15.63 16.42 36.74
C ASP A 71 16.56 17.48 36.09
N GLY A 72 17.81 17.11 35.83
CA GLY A 72 18.75 17.94 35.06
C GLY A 72 18.25 18.29 33.65
N MET A 73 18.78 19.37 33.06
CA MET A 73 18.35 19.83 31.72
C MET A 73 18.59 18.75 30.64
N SER A 74 19.73 18.08 30.71
CA SER A 74 20.10 16.98 29.81
C SER A 74 19.22 15.73 29.97
N MET A 75 18.58 15.57 31.13
CA MET A 75 17.61 14.49 31.39
C MET A 75 16.30 14.65 30.63
N LEU A 76 16.03 15.81 30.00
CA LEU A 76 14.93 15.97 29.06
C LEU A 76 15.04 15.02 27.86
N LEU A 77 16.27 14.71 27.41
CA LEU A 77 16.54 13.72 26.37
C LEU A 77 16.29 12.28 26.85
N TRP A 78 16.18 12.04 28.16
CA TRP A 78 16.03 10.72 28.75
C TRP A 78 14.69 10.54 29.46
N ARG A 79 13.78 11.51 29.36
CA ARG A 79 12.46 11.45 30.02
C ARG A 79 11.65 10.23 29.61
N ARG A 80 11.70 9.85 28.33
CA ARG A 80 11.03 8.63 27.86
C ARG A 80 11.64 7.36 28.46
N LEU A 81 12.96 7.30 28.58
CA LEU A 81 13.65 6.20 29.27
C LEU A 81 13.15 6.07 30.71
N ALA A 82 13.00 7.18 31.44
CA ALA A 82 12.45 7.18 32.79
C ALA A 82 11.02 6.62 32.87
N VAL A 83 10.15 7.03 31.94
CA VAL A 83 8.77 6.52 31.85
C VAL A 83 8.74 5.03 31.53
N GLU A 84 9.60 4.57 30.61
CA GLU A 84 9.70 3.16 30.23
C GLU A 84 10.24 2.30 31.39
N TRP A 85 11.26 2.75 32.12
CA TRP A 85 11.74 2.10 33.34
C TRP A 85 10.66 2.01 34.43
N ARG A 86 9.95 3.12 34.69
CA ARG A 86 8.82 3.12 35.64
C ARG A 86 7.78 2.06 35.26
N THR A 87 7.35 2.09 33.99
CA THR A 87 6.32 1.17 33.48
C THR A 87 6.80 -0.29 33.57
N MET A 88 8.06 -0.55 33.24
CA MET A 88 8.65 -1.88 33.36
C MET A 88 8.70 -2.35 34.82
N MET A 89 9.14 -1.51 35.76
CA MET A 89 9.21 -1.85 37.18
C MET A 89 7.84 -2.18 37.77
N GLN A 90 6.79 -1.45 37.35
CA GLN A 90 5.41 -1.73 37.72
C GLN A 90 4.93 -3.08 37.14
N ARG A 91 5.29 -3.40 35.88
CA ARG A 91 4.88 -4.64 35.20
C ARG A 91 5.58 -5.90 35.70
N VAL A 92 6.82 -5.81 36.18
CA VAL A 92 7.55 -6.97 36.71
C VAL A 92 6.84 -7.58 37.93
N GLY A 93 6.11 -6.76 38.68
CA GLY A 93 5.34 -7.21 39.85
C GLY A 93 6.23 -7.77 40.96
N ALA A 94 7.46 -7.27 41.10
CA ALA A 94 8.40 -7.66 42.15
C ALA A 94 8.22 -6.86 43.45
N PHE A 95 7.68 -5.65 43.35
CA PHE A 95 7.60 -4.69 44.45
C PHE A 95 6.19 -4.59 45.02
N ARG A 96 6.08 -4.29 46.31
CA ARG A 96 4.80 -4.02 46.98
C ARG A 96 4.27 -2.64 46.57
N MET A 97 5.12 -1.61 46.65
CA MET A 97 4.82 -0.26 46.14
C MET A 97 5.94 0.25 45.21
N VAL A 98 5.57 1.14 44.29
CA VAL A 98 6.52 1.85 43.41
C VAL A 98 6.27 3.35 43.50
N HIS A 99 7.15 4.05 44.21
CA HIS A 99 7.17 5.51 44.32
C HIS A 99 8.14 6.12 43.31
N VAL A 100 7.80 7.28 42.77
CA VAL A 100 8.63 7.98 41.77
C VAL A 100 8.89 9.40 42.24
N HIS A 101 10.16 9.76 42.33
CA HIS A 101 10.61 11.09 42.76
C HIS A 101 11.47 11.76 41.70
N GLY A 102 11.32 13.07 41.56
CA GLY A 102 12.31 13.90 40.86
C GLY A 102 13.52 14.17 41.75
N LEU A 103 14.67 14.44 41.17
CA LEU A 103 15.90 14.79 41.89
C LEU A 103 16.55 16.00 41.24
N ASP A 104 16.62 17.10 41.98
CA ASP A 104 17.39 18.27 41.57
C ASP A 104 18.85 18.11 41.98
N THR A 105 19.75 18.14 41.00
CA THR A 105 21.20 17.98 41.17
C THR A 105 21.98 19.25 40.78
N ARG A 106 21.28 20.36 40.45
CA ARG A 106 21.88 21.57 39.86
C ARG A 106 22.08 22.71 40.85
N GLY A 107 21.13 22.89 41.77
CA GLY A 107 21.09 24.04 42.68
C GLY A 107 22.24 24.09 43.71
N PRO A 108 22.48 25.26 44.31
CA PRO A 108 23.44 25.40 45.42
C PRO A 108 23.03 24.56 46.63
N ASP A 109 21.73 24.36 46.86
CA ASP A 109 21.19 23.53 47.95
C ASP A 109 20.90 22.07 47.55
N ALA A 110 21.25 21.67 46.32
CA ALA A 110 21.10 20.31 45.84
C ALA A 110 22.02 19.32 46.62
N PRO A 111 21.73 18.00 46.64
CA PRO A 111 20.60 17.34 46.01
C PRO A 111 19.30 17.40 46.83
N LEU A 112 18.18 17.69 46.16
CA LEU A 112 16.83 17.73 46.76
C LEU A 112 15.88 16.83 45.98
N LEU A 113 14.97 16.15 46.68
CA LEU A 113 13.92 15.35 46.05
C LEU A 113 12.70 16.22 45.73
N ARG A 114 11.98 15.84 44.67
CA ARG A 114 10.72 16.46 44.24
C ARG A 114 9.61 15.42 44.26
N GLY A 115 8.38 15.88 44.48
CA GLY A 115 7.20 15.02 44.49
C GLY A 115 6.98 14.30 43.16
N ARG A 116 7.38 14.90 42.04
CA ARG A 116 7.36 14.31 40.70
C ARG A 116 8.59 14.75 39.89
N PRO A 117 9.10 13.90 38.98
CA PRO A 117 10.14 14.29 38.04
C PRO A 117 9.67 15.40 37.08
N PHE A 118 10.57 16.33 36.77
CA PHE A 118 10.38 17.45 35.84
C PHE A 118 9.18 18.35 36.18
N ASP A 119 8.89 18.53 37.47
CA ASP A 119 7.80 19.36 37.97
C ASP A 119 8.32 20.31 39.08
N PRO A 120 8.73 21.54 38.72
CA PRO A 120 9.37 22.47 39.64
C PRO A 120 8.42 23.00 40.72
N ASP A 121 7.10 22.93 40.48
CA ASP A 121 6.06 23.44 41.36
C ASP A 121 5.73 22.47 42.51
N THR A 122 6.34 21.28 42.52
CA THR A 122 6.16 20.30 43.60
C THR A 122 7.05 20.58 44.81
N THR A 123 6.53 20.27 45.99
CA THR A 123 7.24 20.40 47.27
C THR A 123 8.59 19.69 47.23
N SER A 124 9.64 20.42 47.61
CA SER A 124 10.99 19.86 47.81
C SER A 124 11.05 19.05 49.11
N LEU A 125 11.64 17.87 49.04
CA LEU A 125 11.85 16.96 50.16
C LEU A 125 13.34 16.68 50.35
N PRO A 126 13.82 16.53 51.60
CA PRO A 126 15.21 16.14 51.83
C PRO A 126 15.43 14.68 51.39
N PRO A 127 16.60 14.34 50.80
CA PRO A 127 16.92 12.96 50.38
C PRO A 127 16.81 11.91 51.49
N ALA A 128 16.91 12.32 52.75
CA ALA A 128 16.79 11.45 53.91
C ALA A 128 15.43 10.72 54.02
N VAL A 129 14.38 11.25 53.39
CA VAL A 129 13.03 10.62 53.40
C VAL A 129 13.03 9.21 52.81
N LEU A 130 13.95 8.91 51.88
CA LEU A 130 14.06 7.58 51.28
C LEU A 130 14.92 6.59 52.08
N ALA A 131 15.54 7.05 53.18
CA ALA A 131 16.31 6.17 54.05
C ALA A 131 15.36 5.31 54.90
N ASP A 132 15.15 4.07 54.48
CA ASP A 132 14.33 3.09 55.20
C ASP A 132 15.21 2.18 56.06
N PRO A 133 15.23 2.35 57.39
CA PRO A 133 16.05 1.53 58.30
C PRO A 133 15.60 0.07 58.34
N SER A 134 14.39 -0.26 57.85
CA SER A 134 13.93 -1.65 57.77
C SER A 134 14.60 -2.44 56.64
N GLY A 135 15.32 -1.75 55.73
CA GLY A 135 16.03 -2.35 54.60
C GLY A 135 15.12 -2.90 53.50
N GLN A 136 13.84 -2.51 53.48
CA GLN A 136 12.82 -3.04 52.57
C GLN A 136 12.64 -2.15 51.33
N THR A 137 13.16 -0.94 51.36
CA THR A 137 13.09 -0.02 50.22
C THR A 137 14.33 -0.16 49.35
N LEU A 138 14.11 -0.57 48.10
CA LEU A 138 15.11 -0.52 47.05
C LEU A 138 15.09 0.86 46.39
N ILE A 139 16.25 1.49 46.28
CA ILE A 139 16.38 2.79 45.59
C ILE A 139 17.04 2.58 44.24
N LEU A 140 16.35 2.99 43.17
CA LEU A 140 16.88 2.95 41.81
C LEU A 140 16.95 4.39 41.28
N LEU A 141 18.16 4.90 41.07
CA LEU A 141 18.40 6.27 40.59
C LEU A 141 18.71 6.27 39.10
N LEU A 142 17.91 6.93 38.28
CA LEU A 142 18.17 7.13 36.86
C LEU A 142 18.76 8.53 36.63
N SER A 143 20.00 8.59 36.14
CA SER A 143 20.71 9.86 35.91
C SER A 143 21.70 9.76 34.75
N ASP A 144 22.00 10.88 34.11
CA ASP A 144 23.09 11.05 33.15
C ASP A 144 24.38 11.58 33.80
N GLY A 145 24.35 11.93 35.08
CA GLY A 145 25.51 12.36 35.86
C GLY A 145 25.97 13.80 35.62
N MET A 146 25.17 14.65 34.97
CA MET A 146 25.61 15.97 34.54
C MET A 146 25.38 17.10 35.55
N GLY A 147 24.58 16.85 36.59
CA GLY A 147 24.34 17.81 37.68
C GLY A 147 25.61 18.18 38.46
N ALA A 148 25.68 19.42 38.97
CA ALA A 148 26.80 19.91 39.76
C ALA A 148 27.08 19.03 40.99
N ALA A 149 26.02 18.54 41.65
CA ALA A 149 26.10 17.68 42.83
C ALA A 149 26.82 16.33 42.58
N TRP A 150 26.90 15.87 41.32
CA TRP A 150 27.67 14.68 40.98
C TRP A 150 29.18 14.96 40.94
N ARG A 151 29.57 16.12 40.39
CA ARG A 151 30.98 16.51 40.24
C ARG A 151 31.62 16.95 41.55
N ASP A 152 30.89 17.68 42.39
CA ASP A 152 31.38 18.15 43.69
C ASP A 152 31.27 17.10 44.81
N GLY A 153 30.74 15.91 44.50
CA GLY A 153 30.65 14.79 45.43
C GLY A 153 29.46 14.84 46.42
N ARG A 154 28.61 15.87 46.40
CA ARG A 154 27.42 15.92 47.28
C ARG A 154 26.47 14.74 47.05
N MET A 155 26.29 14.32 45.81
CA MET A 155 25.45 13.16 45.48
C MET A 155 26.05 11.84 46.00
N HIS A 156 27.38 11.70 45.98
CA HIS A 156 28.06 10.53 46.54
C HIS A 156 27.77 10.38 48.04
N ARG A 157 27.74 11.49 48.81
CA ARG A 157 27.36 11.47 50.23
C ARG A 157 25.92 11.00 50.46
N VAL A 158 24.99 11.40 49.58
CA VAL A 158 23.59 10.92 49.66
C VAL A 158 23.49 9.44 49.33
N LEU A 159 24.12 8.99 48.23
CA LEU A 159 24.15 7.58 47.85
C LEU A 159 24.77 6.71 48.94
N GLY A 160 25.83 7.16 49.60
CA GLY A 160 26.43 6.45 50.74
C GLY A 160 25.46 6.25 51.89
N ARG A 161 24.67 7.28 52.25
CA ARG A 161 23.63 7.18 53.29
C ARG A 161 22.50 6.24 52.90
N TRP A 162 22.06 6.27 51.65
CA TRP A 162 21.05 5.32 51.15
C TRP A 162 21.60 3.89 51.15
N ALA A 163 22.82 3.69 50.68
CA ALA A 163 23.48 2.38 50.59
C ALA A 163 23.82 1.79 51.98
N ALA A 164 23.83 2.60 53.03
CA ALA A 164 23.95 2.14 54.41
C ALA A 164 22.66 1.49 54.94
N ASN A 165 21.50 1.93 54.47
CA ASN A 165 20.19 1.49 54.96
C ASN A 165 19.58 0.36 54.12
N GLY A 166 19.86 0.34 52.81
CA GLY A 166 19.26 -0.63 51.90
C GLY A 166 19.98 -0.78 50.56
N PRO A 167 19.43 -1.58 49.64
CA PRO A 167 20.00 -1.77 48.31
C PRO A 167 19.74 -0.54 47.43
N VAL A 168 20.82 0.02 46.89
CA VAL A 168 20.78 1.17 45.97
C VAL A 168 21.43 0.76 44.65
N ALA A 169 20.92 1.25 43.53
CA ALA A 169 21.59 1.15 42.23
C ALA A 169 21.38 2.43 41.42
N VAL A 170 22.37 2.79 40.62
CA VAL A 170 22.27 3.88 39.65
C VAL A 170 22.11 3.26 38.27
N VAL A 171 21.08 3.65 37.51
CA VAL A 171 20.97 3.36 36.09
C VAL A 171 21.54 4.56 35.34
N HIS A 172 22.63 4.35 34.62
CA HIS A 172 23.25 5.42 33.84
C HIS A 172 22.50 5.59 32.51
N ALA A 173 22.01 6.79 32.23
CA ALA A 173 21.26 7.08 31.00
C ALA A 173 22.17 7.12 29.76
N LEU A 174 23.39 7.66 29.90
CA LEU A 174 24.41 7.63 28.85
C LEU A 174 25.03 6.22 28.66
N PRO A 175 25.42 5.86 27.43
CA PRO A 175 26.18 4.63 27.17
C PRO A 175 27.58 4.67 27.82
N PRO A 176 28.21 3.50 28.10
CA PRO A 176 29.49 3.42 28.81
C PRO A 176 30.63 4.27 28.23
N ARG A 177 30.68 4.41 26.90
CA ARG A 177 31.69 5.24 26.21
C ARG A 177 31.66 6.72 26.60
N LEU A 178 30.51 7.22 27.05
CA LEU A 178 30.32 8.62 27.45
C LEU A 178 30.42 8.84 28.97
N TRP A 179 30.59 7.77 29.77
CA TRP A 179 30.67 7.91 31.23
C TRP A 179 31.85 8.78 31.65
N GLY A 180 32.98 8.72 30.95
CA GLY A 180 34.17 9.53 31.25
C GLY A 180 33.95 11.04 31.31
N GLY A 181 32.89 11.55 30.66
CA GLY A 181 32.48 12.96 30.69
C GLY A 181 31.42 13.32 31.74
N SER A 182 30.82 12.31 32.41
CA SER A 182 29.83 12.51 33.46
C SER A 182 30.45 12.49 34.86
N GLY A 183 29.70 12.96 35.86
CA GLY A 183 30.09 12.84 37.27
C GLY A 183 29.85 11.44 37.86
N ILE A 184 29.44 10.46 37.04
CA ILE A 184 29.18 9.07 37.46
C ILE A 184 30.24 8.17 36.81
N GLN A 185 31.26 7.82 37.56
CA GLN A 185 32.32 6.90 37.11
C GLN A 185 32.16 5.56 37.80
N ALA A 186 32.35 4.44 37.09
CA ALA A 186 32.27 3.11 37.68
C ALA A 186 33.28 2.11 37.12
N GLY A 187 33.74 1.20 37.98
CA GLY A 187 34.77 0.19 37.66
C GLY A 187 34.27 -1.20 38.03
N ARG A 188 34.74 -2.26 37.37
CA ARG A 188 34.23 -3.62 37.60
C ARG A 188 34.87 -4.26 38.85
N TRP A 189 34.03 -4.66 39.80
CA TRP A 189 34.44 -5.32 41.03
C TRP A 189 33.69 -6.63 41.23
N ARG A 190 34.31 -7.59 41.92
CA ARG A 190 33.65 -8.81 42.39
C ARG A 190 32.95 -8.50 43.71
N VAL A 191 31.65 -8.80 43.77
CA VAL A 191 30.77 -8.47 44.89
C VAL A 191 30.09 -9.72 45.40
N THR A 192 30.14 -9.94 46.71
CA THR A 192 29.47 -11.04 47.40
C THR A 192 28.53 -10.49 48.47
N THR A 193 27.28 -10.97 48.49
CA THR A 193 26.29 -10.64 49.54
C THR A 193 26.09 -11.80 50.51
N ARG A 194 25.81 -11.52 51.78
CA ARG A 194 25.51 -12.54 52.81
C ARG A 194 24.02 -12.66 53.13
N ARG A 195 23.20 -11.68 52.74
CA ARG A 195 21.74 -11.69 52.96
C ARG A 195 21.00 -11.15 51.74
N ARG A 196 19.73 -11.50 51.61
CA ARG A 196 18.86 -10.96 50.54
C ARG A 196 18.63 -9.48 50.77
N GLY A 197 18.65 -8.67 49.71
CA GLY A 197 18.41 -7.23 49.80
C GLY A 197 19.39 -6.50 50.72
N ALA A 198 20.60 -7.04 50.90
CA ALA A 198 21.57 -6.45 51.81
C ALA A 198 21.93 -5.01 51.40
N ALA A 199 22.13 -4.16 52.40
CA ALA A 199 22.63 -2.81 52.21
C ALA A 199 24.01 -2.87 51.51
N GLY A 200 24.29 -1.95 50.59
CA GLY A 200 25.52 -1.98 49.79
C GLY A 200 26.78 -2.04 50.66
N VAL A 201 26.80 -1.32 51.78
CA VAL A 201 27.92 -1.29 52.74
C VAL A 201 28.22 -2.62 53.41
N SER A 202 27.28 -3.58 53.37
CA SER A 202 27.45 -4.92 53.95
C SER A 202 27.97 -5.95 52.95
N TRP A 203 28.19 -5.56 51.69
CA TRP A 203 28.75 -6.44 50.68
C TRP A 203 30.26 -6.58 50.84
N SER A 204 30.78 -7.77 50.52
CA SER A 204 32.21 -8.00 50.37
C SER A 204 32.62 -7.62 48.96
N VAL A 205 33.51 -6.64 48.81
CA VAL A 205 34.00 -6.15 47.52
C VAL A 205 35.48 -6.51 47.37
N SER A 206 35.84 -7.10 46.24
CA SER A 206 37.22 -7.51 45.92
C SER A 206 37.51 -7.31 44.44
N ASP A 207 38.77 -7.12 44.09
CA ASP A 207 39.19 -7.08 42.70
C ASP A 207 38.97 -8.46 42.03
N PRO A 208 38.52 -8.52 40.76
CA PRO A 208 38.29 -9.79 40.08
C PRO A 208 39.57 -10.61 39.85
N VAL A 209 40.74 -9.98 39.79
CA VAL A 209 42.02 -10.60 39.41
C VAL A 209 43.06 -10.47 40.52
N LEU A 210 43.16 -9.32 41.16
CA LEU A 210 44.19 -9.01 42.14
C LEU A 210 43.78 -9.42 43.58
N PRO A 211 44.76 -9.81 44.43
CA PRO A 211 44.55 -9.96 45.86
C PRO A 211 44.04 -8.68 46.52
N ALA A 212 43.24 -8.83 47.58
CA ALA A 212 42.58 -7.71 48.27
C ALA A 212 43.55 -6.64 48.79
N ASP A 213 44.76 -7.05 49.20
CA ASP A 213 45.79 -6.14 49.73
C ASP A 213 46.42 -5.24 48.65
N LEU A 214 46.39 -5.66 47.38
CA LEU A 214 46.99 -4.93 46.25
C LEU A 214 46.01 -3.99 45.55
N ALA A 215 44.71 -4.22 45.69
CA ALA A 215 43.66 -3.43 45.05
C ALA A 215 42.47 -3.20 45.99
N PRO A 216 42.64 -2.40 47.07
CA PRO A 216 41.55 -2.05 47.97
C PRO A 216 40.46 -1.22 47.26
N PHE A 217 39.20 -1.50 47.60
CA PHE A 217 38.06 -0.74 47.07
C PHE A 217 37.83 0.55 47.86
N HIS A 218 37.99 1.70 47.19
CA HIS A 218 37.80 3.03 47.79
C HIS A 218 36.53 3.76 47.31
N GLY A 219 35.70 3.09 46.50
CA GLY A 219 34.46 3.65 45.97
C GLY A 219 33.26 3.46 46.91
N LEU A 220 32.07 3.76 46.38
CA LEU A 220 30.81 3.41 47.05
C LEU A 220 30.29 2.09 46.51
N PRO A 221 29.81 1.16 47.36
CA PRO A 221 29.25 -0.12 46.94
C PRO A 221 27.84 0.06 46.37
N VAL A 222 27.73 0.92 45.37
CA VAL A 222 26.54 1.25 44.61
C VAL A 222 26.81 0.87 43.16
N PRO A 223 26.12 -0.12 42.60
CA PRO A 223 26.31 -0.54 41.24
C PRO A 223 25.76 0.50 40.26
N VAL A 224 26.52 0.75 39.18
CA VAL A 224 26.16 1.64 38.07
C VAL A 224 25.79 0.80 36.86
N LEU A 225 24.50 0.59 36.66
CA LEU A 225 23.93 -0.28 35.66
C LEU A 225 23.76 0.46 34.33
N GLU A 226 24.25 -0.16 33.25
CA GLU A 226 23.84 0.18 31.90
C GLU A 226 22.39 -0.26 31.66
N THR A 227 21.69 0.39 30.73
CA THR A 227 20.35 -0.01 30.26
C THR A 227 20.38 -1.26 29.37
N SER A 228 21.04 -2.33 29.84
CA SER A 228 21.19 -3.60 29.14
C SER A 228 20.88 -4.77 30.10
N ALA A 229 20.44 -5.91 29.55
CA ALA A 229 19.94 -7.02 30.37
C ALA A 229 21.03 -7.69 31.24
N GLY A 230 22.29 -7.68 30.79
CA GLY A 230 23.40 -8.36 31.46
C GLY A 230 23.70 -7.82 32.86
N PRO A 231 24.10 -6.54 33.00
CA PRO A 231 24.36 -5.90 34.29
C PRO A 231 23.14 -5.95 35.23
N VAL A 232 21.94 -5.72 34.69
CA VAL A 232 20.68 -5.80 35.46
C VAL A 232 20.44 -7.22 36.00
N SER A 233 20.76 -8.26 35.21
CA SER A 233 20.61 -9.65 35.63
C SER A 233 21.62 -10.05 36.71
N ALA A 234 22.86 -9.60 36.60
CA ALA A 234 23.88 -9.86 37.61
C ALA A 234 23.48 -9.22 38.95
N TRP A 235 23.04 -7.96 38.91
CA TRP A 235 22.59 -7.21 40.07
C TRP A 235 21.34 -7.81 40.73
N SER A 236 20.31 -8.14 39.94
CA SER A 236 19.07 -8.70 40.47
C SER A 236 19.29 -10.07 41.13
N ARG A 237 20.15 -10.92 40.56
CA ARG A 237 20.54 -12.21 41.13
C ARG A 237 21.32 -12.06 42.42
N LEU A 238 22.23 -11.08 42.48
CA LEU A 238 22.94 -10.76 43.71
C LEU A 238 21.95 -10.38 44.81
N LEU A 239 21.07 -9.42 44.57
CA LEU A 239 20.08 -8.97 45.57
C LEU A 239 19.13 -10.08 46.03
N ALA A 240 18.74 -10.96 45.11
CA ALA A 240 17.84 -12.08 45.37
C ALA A 240 18.51 -13.25 46.15
N SER A 241 19.83 -13.28 46.23
CA SER A 241 20.59 -14.41 46.75
C SER A 241 20.98 -14.28 48.24
N THR A 242 21.09 -15.42 48.90
CA THR A 242 21.73 -15.58 50.22
C THR A 242 23.11 -16.19 50.01
N GLY A 243 24.13 -15.37 49.71
CA GLY A 243 25.51 -15.87 49.47
C GLY A 243 26.02 -15.77 48.02
N GLY A 244 25.29 -15.11 47.12
CA GLY A 244 25.68 -15.00 45.72
C GLY A 244 26.91 -14.10 45.50
N THR A 245 27.75 -14.48 44.52
CA THR A 245 28.89 -13.68 44.05
C THR A 245 28.71 -13.33 42.58
N VAL A 246 28.87 -12.05 42.23
CA VAL A 246 28.79 -11.55 40.84
C VAL A 246 29.84 -10.48 40.58
N GLN A 247 30.09 -10.16 39.32
CA GLN A 247 30.86 -8.96 38.96
C GLN A 247 29.92 -7.82 38.60
N LEU A 248 30.13 -6.64 39.20
CA LEU A 248 29.34 -5.45 38.96
C LEU A 248 30.21 -4.20 38.82
N PRO A 249 29.86 -3.26 37.94
CA PRO A 249 30.44 -1.93 37.93
C PRO A 249 30.01 -1.16 39.19
N LEU A 250 30.93 -0.85 40.11
CA LEU A 250 30.66 -0.06 41.31
C LEU A 250 31.12 1.39 41.15
N LEU A 251 30.37 2.30 41.76
CA LEU A 251 30.62 3.75 41.71
C LEU A 251 31.98 4.11 42.34
N HIS A 252 32.81 4.83 41.61
CA HIS A 252 34.08 5.35 42.10
C HIS A 252 33.88 6.51 43.08
N ALA A 253 34.94 6.84 43.83
CA ALA A 253 34.99 8.08 44.57
C ALA A 253 34.95 9.29 43.60
N PRO A 254 34.40 10.45 44.03
CA PRO A 254 34.32 11.62 43.19
C PRO A 254 35.73 12.08 42.78
N ALA A 255 36.04 12.04 41.49
CA ALA A 255 37.24 12.65 40.94
C ALA A 255 36.97 14.16 40.85
N GLY A 256 37.56 14.95 41.75
CA GLY A 256 37.34 16.41 41.86
C GLY A 256 37.87 17.23 40.67
N ARG A 257 37.46 16.90 39.44
CA ARG A 257 37.83 17.64 38.23
C ARG A 257 37.16 19.02 38.23
N PRO A 258 37.92 20.12 38.08
CA PRO A 258 37.35 21.46 37.99
C PRO A 258 36.51 21.63 36.73
N VAL A 259 35.43 22.41 36.83
CA VAL A 259 34.60 22.84 35.70
C VAL A 259 35.45 23.77 34.84
N VAL A 260 35.75 23.37 33.60
CA VAL A 260 36.41 24.26 32.63
C VAL A 260 35.45 25.42 32.31
N PRO A 261 35.84 26.69 32.49
CA PRO A 261 34.99 27.82 32.14
C PRO A 261 34.70 27.84 30.64
N SER A 262 33.45 28.10 30.27
CA SER A 262 33.01 28.35 28.89
C SER A 262 33.76 29.56 28.31
N GLY A 263 34.72 29.29 27.41
CA GLY A 263 35.43 30.29 26.62
C GLY A 263 34.62 30.81 25.43
N ASP A 264 35.18 31.78 24.70
CA ASP A 264 34.53 32.44 23.55
C ASP A 264 34.05 31.46 22.47
N GLY A 265 32.96 31.85 21.79
CA GLY A 265 32.10 30.95 21.01
C GLY A 265 32.76 30.19 19.86
N THR A 266 33.86 30.68 19.28
CA THR A 266 34.61 29.98 18.21
C THR A 266 35.51 28.87 18.75
N ASP A 267 36.11 29.05 19.93
CA ASP A 267 36.89 28.00 20.58
C ASP A 267 35.97 26.87 21.03
N THR A 268 34.75 27.18 21.47
CA THR A 268 33.77 26.18 21.90
C THR A 268 33.36 25.22 20.78
N VAL A 269 33.19 25.70 19.53
CA VAL A 269 32.87 24.83 18.37
C VAL A 269 34.05 23.94 17.98
N ARG A 270 35.28 24.46 18.08
CA ARG A 270 36.49 23.69 17.81
C ARG A 270 36.70 22.59 18.87
N HIS A 271 36.56 22.93 20.15
CA HIS A 271 36.60 21.95 21.24
C HIS A 271 35.50 20.89 21.09
N PHE A 272 34.29 21.28 20.68
CA PHE A 272 33.23 20.32 20.39
C PHE A 272 33.58 19.40 19.21
N ARG A 273 34.11 19.96 18.11
CA ARG A 273 34.55 19.16 16.95
C ARG A 273 35.63 18.14 17.33
N ASP A 274 36.55 18.51 18.21
CA ASP A 274 37.66 17.65 18.63
C ASP A 274 37.22 16.57 19.64
N ALA A 275 36.13 16.81 20.39
CA ALA A 275 35.63 15.91 21.43
C ALA A 275 34.42 15.04 21.01
N ALA A 276 33.61 15.49 20.05
CA ALA A 276 32.38 14.82 19.63
C ALA A 276 32.63 13.77 18.55
N SER A 277 31.76 12.76 18.49
CA SER A 277 31.74 11.83 17.37
C SER A 277 31.43 12.56 16.04
N PRO A 278 31.97 12.09 14.89
CA PRO A 278 31.65 12.66 13.58
C PRO A 278 30.14 12.71 13.31
N GLU A 279 29.40 11.69 13.74
CA GLU A 279 27.95 11.60 13.63
C GLU A 279 27.24 12.65 14.49
N ALA A 280 27.69 12.89 15.72
CA ALA A 280 27.15 13.95 16.58
C ALA A 280 27.45 15.35 16.01
N TYR A 281 28.65 15.56 15.47
CA TYR A 281 29.02 16.84 14.84
C TYR A 281 28.16 17.14 13.60
N ARG A 282 27.95 16.15 12.72
CA ARG A 282 27.03 16.28 11.57
C ARG A 282 25.58 16.45 12.00
N LEU A 283 25.14 15.77 13.07
CA LEU A 283 23.80 15.94 13.63
C LEU A 283 23.60 17.36 14.16
N ALA A 284 24.60 17.94 14.84
CA ALA A 284 24.58 19.31 15.32
C ALA A 284 24.33 20.31 14.16
N ALA A 285 24.96 20.08 12.99
CA ALA A 285 24.72 20.90 11.80
C ALA A 285 23.27 20.84 11.29
N HIS A 286 22.67 19.64 11.29
CA HIS A 286 21.28 19.46 10.87
C HIS A 286 20.29 20.09 11.86
N ILE A 287 20.60 20.04 13.16
CA ILE A 287 19.80 20.71 14.20
C ILE A 287 19.98 22.23 14.08
N ALA A 288 21.20 22.73 13.87
CA ALA A 288 21.49 24.15 13.70
C ALA A 288 20.77 24.75 12.48
N ALA A 289 20.60 23.98 11.40
CA ALA A 289 19.85 24.40 10.22
C ALA A 289 18.38 24.70 10.49
N VAL A 290 17.80 24.11 11.54
CA VAL A 290 16.40 24.27 11.90
C VAL A 290 16.18 24.92 13.27
N ALA A 291 17.26 25.34 13.93
CA ALA A 291 17.20 26.02 15.22
C ALA A 291 16.61 27.43 15.07
N PRO A 292 15.82 27.93 16.05
CA PRO A 292 15.62 27.36 17.39
C PRO A 292 14.66 26.15 17.45
N VAL A 293 14.97 25.17 18.30
CA VAL A 293 14.27 23.87 18.38
C VAL A 293 13.93 23.44 19.81
N SER A 294 12.84 22.67 19.97
CA SER A 294 12.55 21.91 21.20
C SER A 294 13.07 20.47 21.11
N VAL A 295 13.14 19.77 22.24
CA VAL A 295 13.59 18.36 22.29
C VAL A 295 12.81 17.44 21.33
N PRO A 296 11.47 17.51 21.23
CA PRO A 296 10.72 16.76 20.24
C PRO A 296 11.16 17.04 18.79
N VAL A 297 11.50 18.28 18.46
CA VAL A 297 11.99 18.65 17.11
C VAL A 297 13.40 18.14 16.87
N MET A 298 14.29 18.21 17.88
CA MET A 298 15.62 17.60 17.79
C MET A 298 15.54 16.11 17.48
N ARG A 299 14.58 15.39 18.07
CA ARG A 299 14.34 13.98 17.76
C ARG A 299 13.78 13.76 16.35
N LEU A 300 12.94 14.67 15.85
CA LEU A 300 12.51 14.62 14.46
C LEU A 300 13.71 14.77 13.52
N VAL A 301 14.61 15.72 13.77
CA VAL A 301 15.87 15.88 13.03
C VAL A 301 16.71 14.61 13.10
N GLN A 302 16.92 14.08 14.31
CA GLN A 302 17.64 12.82 14.54
C GLN A 302 17.06 11.64 13.76
N SER A 303 15.73 11.56 13.58
CA SER A 303 15.09 10.50 12.79
C SER A 303 15.09 10.75 11.28
N ALA A 304 15.35 11.99 10.85
CA ALA A 304 15.28 12.44 9.47
C ALA A 304 16.64 12.48 8.76
N VAL A 305 17.74 12.35 9.51
CA VAL A 305 19.09 12.26 8.93
C VAL A 305 19.29 10.95 8.17
N PRO A 306 20.10 10.93 7.10
CA PRO A 306 20.28 9.75 6.24
C PRO A 306 21.13 8.62 6.84
N TRP A 307 21.64 8.79 8.06
CA TRP A 307 22.42 7.78 8.79
C TRP A 307 21.72 7.39 10.11
N SER A 308 22.17 6.30 10.73
CA SER A 308 21.64 5.84 12.01
C SER A 308 22.12 6.73 13.16
N ALA A 309 21.35 7.77 13.51
CA ALA A 309 21.60 8.59 14.69
C ALA A 309 20.83 8.07 15.92
N ASP A 310 21.54 7.74 17.01
CA ASP A 310 20.95 7.32 18.28
C ASP A 310 20.86 8.49 19.29
N THR A 311 20.19 8.26 20.44
CA THR A 311 20.03 9.29 21.49
C THR A 311 21.37 9.69 22.10
N ALA A 312 22.41 8.87 21.99
CA ALA A 312 23.74 9.21 22.48
C ALA A 312 24.39 10.31 21.62
N HIS A 313 24.24 10.26 20.28
CA HIS A 313 24.71 11.36 19.42
C HIS A 313 23.99 12.67 19.75
N LEU A 314 22.67 12.63 19.99
CA LEU A 314 21.91 13.83 20.40
C LEU A 314 22.35 14.33 21.79
N ALA A 315 22.68 13.41 22.70
CA ALA A 315 23.23 13.76 24.00
C ALA A 315 24.60 14.41 23.87
N GLU A 316 25.49 13.92 23.01
CA GLU A 316 26.79 14.57 22.75
C GLU A 316 26.60 16.04 22.30
N VAL A 317 25.66 16.32 21.37
CA VAL A 317 25.35 17.70 20.95
C VAL A 317 24.88 18.57 22.12
N PHE A 318 24.00 18.04 22.97
CA PHE A 318 23.43 18.76 24.10
C PHE A 318 24.45 18.99 25.23
N LEU A 319 25.33 18.01 25.47
CA LEU A 319 26.38 18.05 26.49
C LEU A 319 27.63 18.80 26.03
N GLY A 320 27.80 18.99 24.72
CA GLY A 320 28.91 19.72 24.10
C GLY A 320 28.91 21.23 24.35
N GLY A 321 27.92 21.76 25.07
CA GLY A 321 27.86 23.17 25.46
C GLY A 321 27.51 24.15 24.34
N LEU A 322 27.19 23.64 23.14
CA LEU A 322 26.86 24.47 21.97
C LEU A 322 25.44 25.02 21.98
N MET A 323 24.52 24.36 22.70
CA MET A 323 23.11 24.73 22.76
C MET A 323 22.81 25.46 24.06
N GLN A 324 22.09 26.57 23.97
CA GLN A 324 21.66 27.36 25.10
C GLN A 324 20.12 27.42 25.14
N PRO A 325 19.50 27.36 26.33
CA PRO A 325 18.07 27.58 26.45
C PRO A 325 17.75 29.03 26.07
N VAL A 326 16.72 29.22 25.26
CA VAL A 326 16.21 30.54 24.87
C VAL A 326 14.75 30.69 25.30
N GLU A 327 14.33 31.93 25.52
CA GLU A 327 12.95 32.22 25.90
C GLU A 327 12.00 31.84 24.76
N ALA A 328 10.88 31.19 25.12
CA ALA A 328 9.91 30.79 24.12
C ALA A 328 9.10 32.01 23.65
N PRO A 329 8.86 32.21 22.35
CA PRO A 329 8.21 33.43 21.86
C PRO A 329 6.68 33.51 22.09
N VAL A 330 6.13 32.78 23.07
CA VAL A 330 4.73 32.80 23.49
C VAL A 330 4.62 33.00 25.00
N ALA A 331 3.62 33.78 25.42
CA ALA A 331 3.32 33.99 26.82
C ALA A 331 2.63 32.75 27.44
N GLY A 332 3.18 32.24 28.55
CA GLY A 332 2.58 31.18 29.38
C GLY A 332 3.58 30.09 29.81
N PRO A 333 3.26 29.32 30.87
CA PRO A 333 4.14 28.23 31.32
C PRO A 333 4.12 27.08 30.31
N LEU A 334 5.21 26.92 29.56
CA LEU A 334 5.41 25.76 28.70
C LEU A 334 5.82 24.55 29.53
N ARG A 335 5.34 23.36 29.14
CA ARG A 335 5.88 22.11 29.67
C ARG A 335 7.38 22.03 29.38
N ASP A 336 8.18 21.49 30.30
CA ASP A 336 9.65 21.49 30.17
C ASP A 336 10.20 20.85 28.88
N GLN A 337 9.49 19.87 28.29
CA GLN A 337 9.85 19.29 26.99
C GLN A 337 9.76 20.26 25.80
N HIS A 338 9.06 21.38 25.96
CA HIS A 338 8.89 22.44 24.97
C HIS A 338 9.80 23.63 25.22
N ARG A 339 10.74 23.53 26.18
CA ARG A 339 11.83 24.48 26.28
C ARG A 339 12.55 24.54 24.93
N ILE A 340 12.82 25.76 24.50
CA ILE A 340 13.43 26.04 23.22
C ILE A 340 14.92 26.20 23.44
N PHE A 341 15.70 25.62 22.56
CA PHE A 341 17.15 25.71 22.56
C PHE A 341 17.63 26.27 21.23
N ASP A 342 18.67 27.08 21.30
CA ASP A 342 19.31 27.64 20.12
C ASP A 342 20.83 27.57 20.24
N PHE A 343 21.51 27.72 19.11
CA PHE A 343 22.96 27.86 19.02
C PHE A 343 23.33 29.35 18.94
N SER A 344 24.55 29.72 19.37
CA SER A 344 25.07 31.04 19.07
C SER A 344 25.22 31.24 17.55
N GLU A 345 25.09 32.47 17.04
CA GLU A 345 25.18 32.71 15.59
C GLU A 345 26.56 32.30 15.02
N ALA A 346 27.63 32.46 15.79
CA ALA A 346 28.97 31.97 15.44
C ALA A 346 29.01 30.43 15.32
N ALA A 347 28.36 29.71 16.26
CA ALA A 347 28.27 28.25 16.20
C ALA A 347 27.42 27.76 15.03
N LYS A 348 26.30 28.43 14.72
CA LYS A 348 25.47 28.10 13.54
C LYS A 348 26.26 28.21 12.26
N SER A 349 26.99 29.31 12.06
CA SER A 349 27.78 29.50 10.83
C SER A 349 28.81 28.40 10.66
N ALA A 350 29.58 28.08 11.72
CA ALA A 350 30.60 27.04 11.68
C ALA A 350 30.03 25.63 11.47
N LEU A 351 28.88 25.30 12.09
CA LEU A 351 28.22 24.01 11.94
C LEU A 351 27.57 23.83 10.56
N LEU A 352 26.99 24.89 10.00
CA LEU A 352 26.37 24.83 8.66
C LEU A 352 27.39 24.62 7.54
N ASP A 353 28.66 24.95 7.77
CA ASP A 353 29.76 24.70 6.83
C ASP A 353 30.26 23.25 6.87
N ALA A 354 29.86 22.46 7.88
CA ALA A 354 30.26 21.08 8.03
C ALA A 354 29.49 20.08 7.14
N VAL A 355 28.36 20.50 6.55
CA VAL A 355 27.45 19.63 5.78
C VAL A 355 27.04 20.30 4.47
N SER A 356 26.86 19.49 3.42
CA SER A 356 26.43 20.01 2.12
C SER A 356 25.01 20.58 2.15
N THR A 357 24.79 21.68 1.42
CA THR A 357 23.48 22.33 1.26
C THR A 357 22.37 21.38 0.77
N PRO A 358 22.60 20.49 -0.23
CA PRO A 358 21.57 19.55 -0.69
C PRO A 358 21.11 18.56 0.39
N GLU A 359 22.03 18.14 1.27
CA GLU A 359 21.74 17.24 2.39
C GLU A 359 20.86 17.95 3.43
N LEU A 360 21.22 19.19 3.82
CA LEU A 360 20.42 20.01 4.72
C LEU A 360 19.00 20.29 4.17
N LEU A 361 18.87 20.58 2.88
CA LEU A 361 17.56 20.78 2.22
C LEU A 361 16.72 19.50 2.17
N ARG A 362 17.36 18.33 1.99
CA ARG A 362 16.66 17.03 1.99
C ARG A 362 16.10 16.73 3.38
N THR A 363 16.89 16.90 4.43
CA THR A 363 16.44 16.70 5.81
C THR A 363 15.38 17.74 6.19
N GLY A 364 15.56 19.01 5.82
CA GLY A 364 14.57 20.07 6.04
C GLY A 364 13.20 19.75 5.42
N ARG A 365 13.16 19.31 4.15
CA ARG A 365 11.92 18.87 3.48
C ARG A 365 11.29 17.66 4.15
N HIS A 366 12.09 16.70 4.59
CA HIS A 366 11.59 15.52 5.30
C HIS A 366 10.94 15.89 6.65
N ILE A 367 11.58 16.78 7.42
CA ILE A 367 11.02 17.31 8.68
C ILE A 367 9.75 18.11 8.40
N GLY A 368 9.75 18.99 7.39
CA GLY A 368 8.58 19.76 6.98
C GLY A 368 7.38 18.87 6.68
N HIS A 369 7.57 17.84 5.85
CA HIS A 369 6.52 16.87 5.55
C HIS A 369 6.04 16.10 6.79
N ARG A 370 6.95 15.74 7.70
CA ARG A 370 6.60 15.04 8.95
C ARG A 370 5.84 15.92 9.92
N LEU A 371 6.16 17.22 9.97
CA LEU A 371 5.45 18.21 10.77
C LEU A 371 4.06 18.52 10.20
N GLU A 372 3.92 18.62 8.88
CA GLU A 372 2.61 18.74 8.20
C GLU A 372 1.68 17.56 8.51
N GLN A 373 2.22 16.33 8.57
CA GLN A 373 1.45 15.14 8.97
C GLN A 373 0.95 15.17 10.43
N LEU A 374 1.63 15.94 11.30
CA LEU A 374 1.37 16.07 12.73
C LEU A 374 0.58 17.34 13.07
N ALA A 375 0.60 18.36 12.20
CA ALA A 375 -0.12 19.62 12.33
C ALA A 375 -1.64 19.39 12.39
N GLY A 376 -2.32 20.07 13.31
CA GLY A 376 -3.78 19.97 13.51
C GLY A 376 -4.27 18.73 14.26
N ARG A 377 -3.37 17.85 14.73
CA ARG A 377 -3.75 16.58 15.40
C ARG A 377 -3.47 16.52 16.91
N SER A 378 -2.98 17.60 17.56
CA SER A 378 -2.77 17.57 19.03
C SER A 378 -2.47 18.90 19.75
N PRO A 379 -2.85 19.03 21.04
CA PRO A 379 -2.50 20.16 21.93
C PRO A 379 -1.08 20.16 22.53
N ASP A 380 -0.20 19.22 22.20
CA ASP A 380 1.12 19.07 22.84
C ASP A 380 2.29 19.48 21.95
N PHE A 381 2.05 20.23 20.87
CA PHE A 381 3.11 20.79 20.06
C PHE A 381 2.70 22.20 19.64
N PRO A 382 3.38 23.26 20.12
CA PRO A 382 3.36 24.54 19.44
C PRO A 382 4.22 24.37 18.18
N ALA A 383 3.68 23.68 17.16
CA ALA A 383 4.22 23.72 15.82
C ALA A 383 3.94 25.10 15.27
N TRP A 384 4.92 25.97 15.17
CA TRP A 384 4.72 27.25 14.51
C TRP A 384 4.97 27.06 13.02
N LEU A 385 3.95 26.50 12.39
CA LEU A 385 3.80 26.48 10.95
C LEU A 385 3.02 27.74 10.57
N ALA A 386 3.73 28.85 10.37
CA ALA A 386 3.18 29.96 9.60
C ALA A 386 3.68 29.86 8.16
N HIS A 387 2.73 29.69 7.25
CA HIS A 387 2.90 30.06 5.85
C HIS A 387 2.69 31.57 5.73
N PRO A 388 3.52 32.34 5.00
CA PRO A 388 3.29 33.77 4.77
C PRO A 388 1.89 34.08 4.19
N ASP A 389 1.28 33.11 3.51
CA ASP A 389 -0.04 33.21 2.87
C ASP A 389 -1.13 32.34 3.54
N GLY A 390 -0.96 31.97 4.81
CA GLY A 390 -1.97 31.25 5.60
C GLY A 390 -2.92 32.20 6.35
N MET A 391 -4.20 31.84 6.50
CA MET A 391 -5.23 32.74 7.04
C MET A 391 -5.19 32.97 8.57
N ASP A 392 -4.24 32.38 9.31
CA ASP A 392 -4.09 32.57 10.77
C ASP A 392 -2.87 33.45 11.09
N HIS A 393 -3.09 34.62 11.72
CA HIS A 393 -2.02 35.53 12.16
C HIS A 393 -1.47 35.14 13.55
N LEU A 394 -0.13 35.05 13.69
CA LEU A 394 0.58 34.83 14.96
C LEU A 394 1.05 36.15 15.61
N PRO A 395 1.27 36.19 16.94
CA PRO A 395 1.79 37.36 17.66
C PRO A 395 3.18 37.80 17.17
N ALA A 396 3.46 39.11 17.26
CA ALA A 396 4.72 39.74 16.88
C ALA A 396 5.90 39.17 17.69
N GLY A 397 6.57 38.16 17.12
CA GLY A 397 7.67 37.44 17.77
C GLY A 397 7.85 36.00 17.28
N SER A 398 6.86 35.42 16.61
CA SER A 398 6.90 34.02 16.15
C SER A 398 7.43 33.88 14.71
N ARG A 399 8.53 33.11 14.50
CA ARG A 399 9.13 32.84 13.18
C ARG A 399 8.87 31.40 12.71
N ALA A 400 8.60 31.22 11.41
CA ALA A 400 8.26 29.95 10.78
C ALA A 400 9.46 29.12 10.28
N PHE A 401 9.31 27.79 10.27
CA PHE A 401 10.29 26.82 9.74
C PHE A 401 10.50 26.87 8.21
N SER A 402 9.61 27.52 7.45
CA SER A 402 9.84 27.84 6.02
C SER A 402 10.99 28.83 5.79
N SER A 403 11.55 29.41 6.87
CA SER A 403 12.76 30.23 6.83
C SER A 403 14.04 29.41 6.58
N VAL A 404 14.04 28.10 6.81
CA VAL A 404 15.19 27.21 6.53
C VAL A 404 15.52 27.26 5.04
N GLU A 405 14.50 27.20 4.19
CA GLU A 405 14.62 27.31 2.73
C GLU A 405 15.07 28.73 2.34
N ARG A 406 14.52 29.79 2.94
CA ARG A 406 14.94 31.18 2.67
C ARG A 406 16.37 31.51 3.13
N ARG A 407 16.83 30.99 4.29
CA ARG A 407 18.17 31.25 4.83
C ARG A 407 19.24 30.46 4.06
N LEU A 408 18.90 29.25 3.59
CA LEU A 408 19.71 28.49 2.63
C LEU A 408 19.71 29.15 1.24
N MET A 409 18.59 29.72 0.78
CA MET A 409 18.47 30.40 -0.52
C MET A 409 19.16 31.77 -0.55
N ALA A 410 19.09 32.56 0.52
CA ALA A 410 19.80 33.83 0.65
C ALA A 410 21.34 33.63 0.61
N ARG A 411 21.82 32.49 1.10
CA ARG A 411 23.23 32.10 1.06
C ARG A 411 23.69 31.62 -0.33
N LEU A 412 22.76 31.16 -1.17
CA LEU A 412 23.01 30.74 -2.56
C LEU A 412 22.96 31.90 -3.57
N GLY A 413 22.87 33.16 -3.13
CA GLY A 413 22.82 34.33 -4.01
C GLY A 413 21.54 34.44 -4.85
N ALA A 414 20.51 33.63 -4.54
CA ALA A 414 19.23 33.69 -5.23
C ALA A 414 18.43 34.90 -4.73
N SER A 415 18.53 36.03 -5.44
CA SER A 415 17.57 37.12 -5.30
C SER A 415 16.21 36.64 -5.79
N VAL A 416 15.32 36.26 -4.87
CA VAL A 416 13.91 36.11 -5.20
C VAL A 416 13.37 37.50 -5.46
N GLN A 417 13.23 37.88 -6.73
CA GLN A 417 12.38 39.00 -7.11
C GLN A 417 10.96 38.63 -6.67
N VAL A 418 10.50 39.30 -5.63
CA VAL A 418 9.11 39.28 -5.20
C VAL A 418 8.30 39.84 -6.36
N ALA A 419 7.53 38.99 -7.03
CA ALA A 419 6.40 39.46 -7.81
C ALA A 419 5.46 40.20 -6.85
N PRO A 420 4.91 41.37 -7.23
CA PRO A 420 4.07 42.15 -6.33
C PRO A 420 2.87 41.31 -5.85
N PRO A 421 2.37 41.55 -4.63
CA PRO A 421 1.18 40.86 -4.14
C PRO A 421 0.01 41.17 -5.10
N ASP A 422 -0.71 40.13 -5.56
CA ASP A 422 -2.01 40.34 -6.20
C ASP A 422 -2.98 40.83 -5.10
N ASP A 423 -3.44 42.08 -5.22
CA ASP A 423 -4.28 42.82 -4.27
C ASP A 423 -5.75 42.32 -4.15
N ASP A 424 -6.12 41.21 -4.79
CA ASP A 424 -7.52 40.77 -4.88
C ASP A 424 -7.76 39.45 -4.12
N MET A 425 -7.76 39.49 -2.78
CA MET A 425 -8.13 38.35 -1.92
C MET A 425 -9.57 38.48 -1.39
N GLU A 426 -10.56 38.12 -2.19
CA GLU A 426 -11.89 37.76 -1.68
C GLU A 426 -11.95 36.25 -1.30
N PRO A 427 -12.67 35.89 -0.22
CA PRO A 427 -12.79 34.51 0.24
C PRO A 427 -13.50 33.62 -0.80
N ALA A 428 -13.12 32.33 -0.83
CA ALA A 428 -13.80 31.33 -1.66
C ALA A 428 -15.18 30.97 -1.09
N ASP A 429 -16.14 30.67 -1.96
CA ASP A 429 -17.46 30.11 -1.62
C ASP A 429 -17.30 28.72 -0.96
N PRO A 430 -18.22 28.23 -0.10
CA PRO A 430 -18.30 26.86 0.43
C PRO A 430 -17.93 25.72 -0.54
N ASP A 431 -18.18 25.88 -1.84
CA ASP A 431 -17.86 24.90 -2.88
C ASP A 431 -16.40 24.96 -3.37
N GLY A 432 -15.56 25.83 -2.79
CA GLY A 432 -14.14 25.98 -3.12
C GLY A 432 -13.86 26.83 -4.37
N TRP A 433 -14.88 27.46 -4.96
CA TRP A 433 -14.77 28.36 -6.11
C TRP A 433 -14.63 29.82 -5.65
N ARG A 434 -13.79 30.59 -6.33
CA ARG A 434 -13.63 32.04 -6.12
C ARG A 434 -14.39 32.82 -7.19
N PRO A 435 -14.80 34.07 -6.92
CA PRO A 435 -15.36 34.95 -7.94
C PRO A 435 -14.33 35.23 -9.06
N LEU A 436 -14.83 35.50 -10.27
CA LEU A 436 -14.00 35.91 -11.40
C LEU A 436 -13.41 37.31 -11.16
N THR A 437 -12.14 37.48 -11.50
CA THR A 437 -11.44 38.77 -11.48
C THR A 437 -11.66 39.56 -12.76
N SER A 438 -11.26 40.83 -12.76
CA SER A 438 -11.29 41.71 -13.95
C SER A 438 -10.40 41.21 -15.10
N ARG A 439 -9.39 40.38 -14.80
CA ARG A 439 -8.46 39.77 -15.77
C ARG A 439 -8.96 38.43 -16.34
N ASP A 440 -10.01 37.83 -15.78
CA ASP A 440 -10.51 36.54 -16.24
C ASP A 440 -11.50 36.70 -17.42
N PRO A 441 -11.45 35.81 -18.44
CA PRO A 441 -12.40 35.85 -19.54
C PRO A 441 -13.83 35.53 -19.05
N ARG A 442 -14.82 36.28 -19.55
CA ARG A 442 -16.24 36.02 -19.23
C ARG A 442 -16.83 34.86 -20.04
N ARG A 443 -16.23 34.55 -21.21
CA ARG A 443 -16.58 33.41 -22.04
C ARG A 443 -15.33 32.75 -22.60
N LEU A 444 -15.36 31.42 -22.69
CA LEU A 444 -14.36 30.60 -23.36
C LEU A 444 -15.08 29.53 -24.18
N GLY A 445 -14.87 29.52 -25.49
CA GLY A 445 -15.63 28.68 -26.40
C GLY A 445 -17.16 28.84 -26.20
N PRO A 446 -17.92 27.74 -26.07
CA PRO A 446 -19.37 27.80 -25.83
C PRO A 446 -19.75 28.08 -24.37
N TYR A 447 -18.79 28.25 -23.45
CA TYR A 447 -19.03 28.35 -22.02
C TYR A 447 -19.00 29.79 -21.51
N THR A 448 -19.97 30.15 -20.67
CA THR A 448 -19.95 31.39 -19.88
C THR A 448 -19.41 31.10 -18.49
N LEU A 449 -18.34 31.79 -18.11
CA LEU A 449 -17.60 31.53 -16.87
C LEU A 449 -18.20 32.32 -15.71
N HIS A 450 -18.22 31.72 -14.52
CA HIS A 450 -18.82 32.33 -13.33
C HIS A 450 -18.08 32.04 -12.02
N GLY A 451 -17.08 31.16 -12.01
CA GLY A 451 -16.19 30.94 -10.87
C GLY A 451 -14.78 30.53 -11.31
N ARG A 452 -13.78 30.71 -10.45
CA ARG A 452 -12.37 30.35 -10.72
C ARG A 452 -11.75 29.55 -9.58
N GLN A 453 -10.84 28.65 -9.92
CA GLN A 453 -9.99 27.93 -8.99
C GLN A 453 -8.53 27.99 -9.47
N PRO A 454 -7.64 28.66 -8.73
CA PRO A 454 -6.23 28.77 -9.08
C PRO A 454 -5.45 27.47 -8.81
N GLY A 455 -4.65 27.01 -9.78
CA GLY A 455 -3.66 25.93 -9.60
C GLY A 455 -2.26 26.33 -10.10
N ALA A 456 -1.20 25.64 -9.69
CA ALA A 456 0.19 26.08 -9.91
C ALA A 456 0.57 26.42 -11.38
N ARG A 457 0.03 25.68 -12.37
CA ARG A 457 0.34 25.86 -13.81
C ARG A 457 -0.88 26.14 -14.69
N SER A 458 -2.09 25.90 -14.18
CA SER A 458 -3.35 26.03 -14.91
C SER A 458 -4.42 26.69 -14.04
N LEU A 459 -5.32 27.44 -14.66
CA LEU A 459 -6.53 27.97 -14.04
C LEU A 459 -7.70 27.09 -14.45
N VAL A 460 -8.59 26.76 -13.50
CA VAL A 460 -9.85 26.08 -13.80
C VAL A 460 -10.98 27.05 -13.54
N TYR A 461 -11.90 27.19 -14.49
CA TYR A 461 -13.10 28.00 -14.39
C TYR A 461 -14.33 27.11 -14.31
N LEU A 462 -15.32 27.56 -13.56
CA LEU A 462 -16.66 26.99 -13.60
C LEU A 462 -17.41 27.67 -14.74
N GLY A 463 -17.83 26.89 -15.74
CA GLY A 463 -18.48 27.36 -16.96
C GLY A 463 -19.85 26.72 -17.16
N ARG A 464 -20.79 27.46 -17.77
CA ARG A 464 -22.09 26.95 -18.21
C ARG A 464 -22.20 27.03 -19.73
N ASP A 465 -22.63 25.95 -20.36
CA ASP A 465 -22.93 25.94 -21.79
C ASP A 465 -24.28 26.64 -22.10
N ARG A 466 -24.65 26.71 -23.37
CA ARG A 466 -25.92 27.31 -23.82
C ARG A 466 -27.16 26.56 -23.31
N ALA A 467 -27.04 25.29 -22.94
CA ALA A 467 -28.10 24.48 -22.38
C ALA A 467 -28.17 24.57 -20.84
N GLY A 468 -27.31 25.38 -20.21
CA GLY A 468 -27.24 25.54 -18.77
C GLY A 468 -26.48 24.43 -18.03
N LYS A 469 -25.81 23.52 -18.75
CA LYS A 469 -25.02 22.44 -18.17
C LYS A 469 -23.67 22.97 -17.71
N GLU A 470 -23.27 22.59 -16.49
CA GLU A 470 -22.01 23.02 -15.89
C GLU A 470 -20.82 22.16 -16.34
N ALA A 471 -19.67 22.82 -16.50
CA ALA A 471 -18.40 22.23 -16.90
C ALA A 471 -17.24 22.89 -16.15
N ALA A 472 -16.19 22.11 -15.89
CA ALA A 472 -14.90 22.63 -15.46
C ALA A 472 -14.05 22.96 -16.70
N VAL A 473 -13.78 24.23 -16.95
CA VAL A 473 -13.04 24.74 -18.10
C VAL A 473 -11.62 25.08 -17.66
N ARG A 474 -10.63 24.28 -18.07
CA ARG A 474 -9.21 24.48 -17.72
C ARG A 474 -8.48 25.26 -18.81
N VAL A 475 -7.70 26.25 -18.39
CA VAL A 475 -6.79 27.03 -19.24
C VAL A 475 -5.37 27.06 -18.68
N ILE A 476 -4.39 27.38 -19.52
CA ILE A 476 -3.02 27.64 -19.08
C ILE A 476 -2.90 29.05 -18.48
N ARG A 477 -2.14 29.17 -17.40
CA ARG A 477 -1.87 30.48 -16.79
C ARG A 477 -0.99 31.35 -17.71
N PRO A 478 -1.24 32.66 -17.81
CA PRO A 478 -0.28 33.59 -18.42
C PRO A 478 1.09 33.48 -17.73
N GLY A 479 2.16 33.34 -18.51
CA GLY A 479 3.53 33.16 -18.00
C GLY A 479 3.89 31.74 -17.55
N ALA A 480 2.99 30.76 -17.74
CA ALA A 480 3.36 29.35 -17.56
C ALA A 480 4.40 28.91 -18.63
N PRO A 481 5.24 27.89 -18.34
CA PRO A 481 6.20 27.37 -19.31
C PRO A 481 5.53 26.96 -20.63
N GLU A 482 6.20 27.13 -21.78
CA GLU A 482 5.67 26.76 -23.11
C GLU A 482 5.13 25.32 -23.17
N GLU A 483 5.71 24.42 -22.39
CA GLU A 483 5.31 23.01 -22.26
C GLU A 483 3.88 22.83 -21.73
N ALA A 484 3.34 23.80 -20.99
CA ALA A 484 2.01 23.70 -20.38
C ALA A 484 0.89 23.55 -21.42
N ALA A 485 1.00 24.21 -22.58
CA ALA A 485 0.05 24.06 -23.67
C ALA A 485 0.08 22.64 -24.28
N ALA A 486 1.27 22.05 -24.43
CA ALA A 486 1.43 20.68 -24.89
C ALA A 486 0.86 19.66 -23.90
N MET A 487 0.99 19.92 -22.59
CA MET A 487 0.38 19.10 -21.54
C MET A 487 -1.14 19.15 -21.58
N LEU A 488 -1.73 20.33 -21.84
CA LEU A 488 -3.19 20.48 -21.97
C LEU A 488 -3.73 19.71 -23.18
N ALA A 489 -3.04 19.75 -24.32
CA ALA A 489 -3.40 18.98 -25.50
C ALA A 489 -3.30 17.46 -25.25
N THR A 490 -2.26 17.02 -24.54
CA THR A 490 -2.08 15.62 -24.13
C THR A 490 -3.21 15.16 -23.20
N GLU A 491 -3.62 16.01 -22.26
CA GLU A 491 -4.76 15.74 -21.37
C GLU A 491 -6.07 15.62 -22.16
N ALA A 492 -6.33 16.51 -23.13
CA ALA A 492 -7.53 16.46 -23.96
C ALA A 492 -7.61 15.15 -24.76
N GLU A 493 -6.51 14.73 -25.40
CA GLU A 493 -6.46 13.45 -26.13
C GLU A 493 -6.71 12.26 -25.20
N ALA A 494 -6.04 12.24 -24.03
CA ALA A 494 -6.22 11.16 -23.05
C ALA A 494 -7.67 11.09 -22.54
N LEU A 495 -8.28 12.22 -22.18
CA LEU A 495 -9.69 12.26 -21.75
C LEU A 495 -10.65 11.85 -22.87
N GLY A 496 -10.34 12.21 -24.13
CA GLY A 496 -11.09 11.77 -25.30
C GLY A 496 -11.09 10.25 -25.47
N ARG A 497 -9.93 9.60 -25.32
CA ARG A 497 -9.80 8.13 -25.38
C ARG A 497 -10.47 7.40 -24.22
N MET A 498 -10.41 7.98 -23.02
CA MET A 498 -11.04 7.42 -21.83
C MET A 498 -12.57 7.61 -21.83
N ALA A 499 -13.10 8.60 -22.58
CA ALA A 499 -14.53 8.81 -22.82
C ALA A 499 -15.40 8.79 -21.55
N GLY A 500 -14.89 9.35 -20.44
CA GLY A 500 -15.58 9.40 -19.16
C GLY A 500 -15.49 8.13 -18.30
N GLN A 501 -14.82 7.09 -18.77
CA GLN A 501 -14.58 5.86 -18.00
C GLN A 501 -13.34 6.05 -17.13
N TYR A 502 -13.50 5.97 -15.80
CA TYR A 502 -12.40 6.18 -14.84
C TYR A 502 -11.62 7.50 -14.99
N ALA A 503 -12.13 8.47 -15.73
CA ALA A 503 -11.56 9.80 -15.94
C ALA A 503 -12.70 10.80 -16.21
N PRO A 504 -12.50 12.11 -16.02
CA PRO A 504 -13.52 13.10 -16.37
C PRO A 504 -13.93 13.00 -17.85
N LEU A 505 -15.23 13.13 -18.13
CA LEU A 505 -15.71 13.17 -19.51
C LEU A 505 -15.25 14.47 -20.17
N LEU A 506 -14.53 14.39 -21.29
CA LEU A 506 -14.22 15.54 -22.13
C LEU A 506 -15.51 16.02 -22.83
N LEU A 507 -15.87 17.28 -22.62
CA LEU A 507 -17.06 17.89 -23.22
C LEU A 507 -16.71 18.67 -24.50
N ALA A 508 -15.62 19.44 -24.45
CA ALA A 508 -15.13 20.23 -25.57
C ALA A 508 -13.67 20.62 -25.34
N THR A 509 -12.97 21.03 -26.40
CA THR A 509 -11.61 21.56 -26.31
C THR A 509 -11.34 22.56 -27.41
N GLY A 510 -10.52 23.58 -27.11
CA GLY A 510 -9.98 24.55 -28.05
C GLY A 510 -8.46 24.64 -27.86
N PRO A 511 -7.68 23.63 -28.30
CA PRO A 511 -6.23 23.61 -28.08
C PRO A 511 -5.47 24.62 -28.96
N ARG A 512 -6.13 25.19 -29.98
CA ARG A 512 -5.59 26.22 -30.88
C ARG A 512 -6.13 27.61 -30.57
N ASP A 513 -6.99 27.75 -29.57
CA ASP A 513 -7.54 29.03 -29.16
C ASP A 513 -6.54 29.76 -28.27
N GLU A 514 -6.68 31.08 -28.13
CA GLU A 514 -5.85 31.90 -27.24
C GLU A 514 -6.71 32.49 -26.11
N PRO A 515 -6.57 32.03 -24.85
CA PRO A 515 -5.70 30.95 -24.39
C PRO A 515 -6.25 29.55 -24.72
N PRO A 516 -5.40 28.52 -24.85
CA PRO A 516 -5.85 27.16 -25.12
C PRO A 516 -6.62 26.61 -23.92
N TRP A 517 -7.70 25.87 -24.21
CA TRP A 517 -8.62 25.43 -23.17
C TRP A 517 -9.18 24.02 -23.43
N LEU A 518 -9.61 23.37 -22.36
CA LEU A 518 -10.44 22.16 -22.42
C LEU A 518 -11.56 22.24 -21.38
N ALA A 519 -12.71 21.67 -21.70
CA ALA A 519 -13.88 21.60 -20.83
C ALA A 519 -14.18 20.14 -20.50
N MET A 520 -14.28 19.85 -19.21
CA MET A 520 -14.59 18.52 -18.70
C MET A 520 -15.86 18.55 -17.85
N GLN A 521 -16.52 17.41 -17.75
CA GLN A 521 -17.66 17.25 -16.84
C GLN A 521 -17.21 17.53 -15.41
N LEU A 522 -17.96 18.42 -14.74
CA LEU A 522 -17.76 18.68 -13.33
C LEU A 522 -18.28 17.48 -12.52
N TYR A 523 -17.43 16.90 -11.68
CA TYR A 523 -17.83 15.81 -10.81
C TYR A 523 -18.30 16.35 -9.45
N ARG A 524 -19.59 16.18 -9.14
CA ARG A 524 -20.15 16.43 -7.80
C ARG A 524 -20.50 15.09 -7.16
N PRO A 525 -20.01 14.77 -5.94
CA PRO A 525 -20.43 13.57 -5.24
C PRO A 525 -21.94 13.62 -4.99
N SER A 526 -22.68 12.63 -5.48
CA SER A 526 -24.10 12.48 -5.17
C SER A 526 -24.27 11.98 -3.73
N GLY A 527 -24.99 12.73 -2.89
CA GLY A 527 -25.48 12.26 -1.59
C GLY A 527 -24.70 12.65 -0.33
N GLN A 528 -23.83 13.67 -0.36
CA GLN A 528 -23.30 14.30 0.85
C GLN A 528 -23.43 15.82 0.75
N ASP A 529 -24.01 16.44 1.79
CA ASP A 529 -24.18 17.90 1.99
C ASP A 529 -22.84 18.68 2.16
N GLN A 530 -21.75 18.20 1.57
CA GLN A 530 -20.45 18.87 1.59
C GLN A 530 -20.02 19.12 0.15
N GLY A 531 -20.17 20.36 -0.32
CA GLY A 531 -19.92 20.81 -1.70
C GLY A 531 -18.44 20.80 -2.17
N GLY A 532 -17.62 19.87 -1.68
CA GLY A 532 -16.20 19.78 -2.02
C GLY A 532 -15.88 18.83 -3.19
N PRO A 533 -14.66 18.96 -3.78
CA PRO A 533 -14.17 18.03 -4.79
C PRO A 533 -14.00 16.60 -4.22
N PRO A 534 -14.10 15.55 -5.06
CA PRO A 534 -13.98 14.17 -4.60
C PRO A 534 -12.62 13.92 -3.91
N PRO A 535 -12.60 13.23 -2.76
CA PRO A 535 -11.39 13.06 -1.97
C PRO A 535 -10.34 12.27 -2.73
N GLN A 536 -9.08 12.68 -2.62
CA GLN A 536 -7.95 11.90 -3.16
C GLN A 536 -7.77 10.58 -2.39
N LEU A 537 -7.41 9.52 -3.09
CA LEU A 537 -7.08 8.23 -2.49
C LEU A 537 -5.96 8.38 -1.45
N SER A 538 -4.99 9.26 -1.71
CA SER A 538 -3.93 9.61 -0.75
C SER A 538 -4.46 10.14 0.59
N SER A 539 -5.57 10.88 0.59
CA SER A 539 -6.18 11.43 1.80
C SER A 539 -6.91 10.34 2.58
N LEU A 540 -7.59 9.43 1.89
CA LEU A 540 -8.21 8.26 2.53
C LEU A 540 -7.17 7.28 3.09
N LEU A 541 -6.03 7.13 2.41
CA LEU A 541 -4.89 6.37 2.94
C LEU A 541 -4.19 7.10 4.11
N ARG A 542 -4.39 8.41 4.30
CA ARG A 542 -3.75 9.20 5.38
C ARG A 542 -4.63 9.46 6.60
N ALA A 543 -5.95 9.29 6.49
CA ALA A 543 -6.90 9.53 7.57
C ALA A 543 -6.71 8.49 8.69
N ALA A 544 -6.23 8.92 9.86
CA ALA A 544 -6.00 8.05 11.02
C ALA A 544 -7.30 7.69 11.78
N THR A 545 -8.39 8.39 11.51
CA THR A 545 -9.71 8.17 12.12
C THR A 545 -10.78 8.26 11.04
N GLY A 546 -11.46 7.14 10.76
CA GLY A 546 -12.79 7.16 10.16
C GLY A 546 -12.95 6.73 8.69
N SER A 547 -11.90 6.55 7.88
CA SER A 547 -12.15 6.01 6.52
C SER A 547 -12.55 4.53 6.62
N GLN A 548 -13.79 4.19 6.28
CA GLN A 548 -14.28 2.79 6.16
C GLN A 548 -13.28 1.91 5.38
N LEU A 549 -12.61 2.51 4.39
CA LEU A 549 -11.60 1.93 3.50
C LEU A 549 -10.47 1.14 4.19
N ARG A 550 -10.02 1.54 5.40
CA ARG A 550 -8.90 0.88 6.12
C ARG A 550 -9.33 -0.17 7.14
N ARG A 551 -10.63 -0.42 7.26
CA ARG A 551 -11.22 -1.45 8.13
C ARG A 551 -12.05 -2.47 7.34
N ASP A 552 -12.41 -2.13 6.10
CA ASP A 552 -13.26 -2.93 5.23
C ASP A 552 -12.41 -3.60 4.14
N THR A 553 -12.07 -4.87 4.38
CA THR A 553 -11.35 -5.72 3.43
C THR A 553 -12.03 -5.76 2.07
N LEU A 554 -13.37 -5.81 2.03
CA LEU A 554 -14.14 -5.90 0.79
C LEU A 554 -14.10 -4.60 -0.01
N LEU A 555 -14.15 -3.46 0.67
CA LEU A 555 -13.98 -2.14 0.04
C LEU A 555 -12.55 -1.93 -0.49
N SER A 556 -11.53 -2.43 0.21
CA SER A 556 -10.13 -2.39 -0.28
C SER A 556 -9.94 -3.21 -1.57
N ILE A 557 -10.62 -4.36 -1.67
CA ILE A 557 -10.63 -5.22 -2.86
C ILE A 557 -11.38 -4.53 -4.00
N ALA A 558 -12.54 -3.92 -3.74
CA ALA A 558 -13.31 -3.19 -4.74
C ALA A 558 -12.51 -2.01 -5.34
N TYR A 559 -11.80 -1.22 -4.53
CA TYR A 559 -10.94 -0.16 -5.04
C TYR A 559 -9.72 -0.70 -5.77
N GLY A 560 -9.11 -1.80 -5.32
CA GLY A 560 -8.03 -2.46 -6.04
C GLY A 560 -8.47 -2.93 -7.44
N TRP A 561 -9.66 -3.50 -7.53
CA TRP A 561 -10.29 -3.91 -8.78
C TRP A 561 -10.53 -2.73 -9.74
N HIS A 562 -11.15 -1.65 -9.25
CA HIS A 562 -11.40 -0.45 -10.06
C HIS A 562 -10.09 0.23 -10.50
N LEU A 563 -9.07 0.28 -9.64
CA LEU A 563 -7.79 0.88 -9.99
C LEU A 563 -7.06 0.09 -11.07
N ALA A 564 -6.98 -1.24 -10.91
CA ALA A 564 -6.39 -2.11 -11.92
C ALA A 564 -7.16 -2.04 -13.25
N SER A 565 -8.49 -1.98 -13.19
CA SER A 565 -9.35 -1.80 -14.38
C SER A 565 -9.09 -0.47 -15.08
N ALA A 566 -8.91 0.62 -14.34
CA ALA A 566 -8.62 1.94 -14.89
C ALA A 566 -7.26 1.97 -15.62
N VAL A 567 -6.22 1.38 -15.00
CA VAL A 567 -4.89 1.25 -15.62
C VAL A 567 -4.94 0.36 -16.86
N ASN A 568 -5.69 -0.74 -16.81
CA ASN A 568 -5.89 -1.62 -17.96
C ASN A 568 -6.56 -0.90 -19.14
N LEU A 569 -7.60 -0.10 -18.86
CA LEU A 569 -8.24 0.73 -19.88
C LEU A 569 -7.25 1.72 -20.50
N CYS A 570 -6.39 2.36 -19.69
CA CYS A 570 -5.34 3.22 -20.22
C CYS A 570 -4.43 2.44 -21.19
N HIS A 571 -3.91 1.28 -20.78
CA HIS A 571 -3.00 0.47 -21.62
C HIS A 571 -3.66 0.03 -22.93
N LEU A 572 -4.92 -0.43 -22.90
CA LEU A 572 -5.68 -0.81 -24.10
C LEU A 572 -5.92 0.37 -25.06
N LYS A 573 -6.04 1.59 -24.52
CA LYS A 573 -6.18 2.83 -25.29
C LYS A 573 -4.84 3.46 -25.67
N GLY A 574 -3.72 2.77 -25.46
CA GLY A 574 -2.38 3.25 -25.80
C GLY A 574 -1.87 4.35 -24.87
N LEU A 575 -2.44 4.49 -23.67
CA LEU A 575 -2.09 5.50 -22.67
C LEU A 575 -1.18 4.87 -21.59
N VAL A 576 -0.05 5.51 -21.31
CA VAL A 576 0.89 5.13 -20.24
C VAL A 576 1.07 6.29 -19.26
N LEU A 577 0.79 6.07 -17.98
CA LEU A 577 0.83 7.11 -16.96
C LEU A 577 2.27 7.28 -16.44
N PRO A 578 2.93 8.44 -16.55
CA PRO A 578 4.29 8.60 -16.03
C PRO A 578 4.37 8.59 -14.51
N GLU A 579 3.31 9.04 -13.83
CA GLU A 579 3.26 9.18 -12.38
C GLU A 579 1.91 8.65 -11.87
N LEU A 580 1.79 7.32 -11.72
CA LEU A 580 0.62 6.71 -11.07
C LEU A 580 0.84 6.72 -9.55
N THR A 581 0.21 7.66 -8.84
CA THR A 581 0.34 7.80 -7.39
C THR A 581 -1.02 7.85 -6.70
N PRO A 582 -1.10 7.66 -5.37
CA PRO A 582 -2.36 7.87 -4.66
C PRO A 582 -2.95 9.30 -4.78
N GLN A 583 -2.17 10.29 -5.25
CA GLN A 583 -2.65 11.66 -5.47
C GLN A 583 -3.30 11.84 -6.83
N SER A 584 -2.91 11.05 -7.83
CA SER A 584 -3.50 11.05 -9.18
C SER A 584 -4.79 10.23 -9.27
N VAL A 585 -5.30 9.74 -8.13
CA VAL A 585 -6.50 8.91 -8.02
C VAL A 585 -7.48 9.58 -7.05
N HIS A 586 -8.68 9.86 -7.52
CA HIS A 586 -9.79 10.37 -6.71
C HIS A 586 -10.81 9.28 -6.47
N VAL A 587 -11.40 9.27 -5.27
CA VAL A 587 -12.42 8.31 -4.89
C VAL A 587 -13.79 8.90 -5.16
N VAL A 588 -14.57 8.14 -5.91
CA VAL A 588 -15.85 8.56 -6.46
C VAL A 588 -16.89 7.50 -6.07
N GLY A 589 -17.52 7.69 -4.91
CA GLY A 589 -18.37 6.67 -4.29
C GLY A 589 -17.58 5.39 -4.01
N ARG A 590 -18.01 4.26 -4.59
CA ARG A 590 -17.30 2.96 -4.55
C ARG A 590 -16.41 2.70 -5.78
N SER A 591 -16.22 3.69 -6.64
CA SER A 591 -15.33 3.67 -7.82
C SER A 591 -14.17 4.67 -7.66
N LEU A 592 -13.32 4.77 -8.68
CA LEU A 592 -12.14 5.63 -8.73
C LEU A 592 -12.12 6.46 -10.03
N MET A 593 -11.41 7.59 -10.00
CA MET A 593 -11.18 8.45 -11.15
C MET A 593 -9.71 8.86 -11.20
N LEU A 594 -9.07 8.68 -12.36
CA LEU A 594 -7.71 9.10 -12.66
C LEU A 594 -7.70 10.59 -13.05
N THR A 595 -6.72 11.31 -12.53
CA THR A 595 -6.44 12.71 -12.84
C THR A 595 -4.96 12.91 -13.16
N GLY A 596 -4.58 14.09 -13.65
CA GLY A 596 -3.18 14.38 -13.99
C GLY A 596 -2.72 13.75 -15.31
N LEU A 597 -3.61 13.54 -16.27
CA LEU A 597 -3.33 12.88 -17.55
C LEU A 597 -2.50 13.74 -18.52
N GLY A 598 -2.19 15.00 -18.17
CA GLY A 598 -1.44 15.92 -19.04
C GLY A 598 0.02 15.57 -19.32
N ARG A 599 0.58 14.55 -18.64
CA ARG A 599 1.91 13.99 -18.96
C ARG A 599 1.83 12.57 -19.53
N CYS A 600 0.65 12.06 -19.87
CA CYS A 600 0.51 10.68 -20.34
C CYS A 600 1.33 10.42 -21.62
N GLY A 601 2.03 9.30 -21.69
CA GLY A 601 2.56 8.78 -22.95
C GLY A 601 1.42 8.22 -23.80
N ILE A 602 1.36 8.58 -25.08
CA ILE A 602 0.28 8.19 -25.99
C ILE A 602 0.89 7.45 -27.19
N ASP A 603 0.48 6.20 -27.39
CA ASP A 603 0.95 5.30 -28.45
C ASP A 603 2.49 5.24 -28.54
N GLY A 604 3.14 5.11 -27.38
CA GLY A 604 4.60 5.06 -27.25
C GLY A 604 5.32 6.41 -27.40
N LYS A 605 4.59 7.50 -27.67
CA LYS A 605 5.15 8.86 -27.73
C LYS A 605 5.05 9.52 -26.36
N PHE A 606 6.18 9.91 -25.80
CA PHE A 606 6.27 10.64 -24.54
C PHE A 606 7.09 11.92 -24.73
N ARG A 607 6.60 13.04 -24.20
CA ARG A 607 7.25 14.35 -24.31
C ARG A 607 7.85 14.70 -22.96
N ALA A 608 9.15 14.45 -22.77
CA ALA A 608 9.90 14.71 -21.54
C ALA A 608 10.94 15.83 -21.71
N ARG A 609 11.48 16.35 -20.60
CA ARG A 609 12.60 17.30 -20.58
C ARG A 609 13.84 16.62 -20.01
N GLY A 610 14.96 16.60 -20.74
CA GLY A 610 16.22 15.99 -20.28
C GLY A 610 16.25 14.46 -20.35
N ALA A 611 17.13 13.83 -19.56
CA ALA A 611 17.34 12.37 -19.52
C ALA A 611 16.27 11.60 -18.72
N GLU A 612 15.01 12.04 -18.73
CA GLU A 612 13.90 11.28 -18.15
C GLU A 612 13.57 10.08 -19.05
N ALA A 613 13.48 8.88 -18.47
CA ALA A 613 13.14 7.66 -19.22
C ALA A 613 11.68 7.70 -19.69
N VAL A 614 11.40 7.13 -20.87
CA VAL A 614 10.04 6.97 -21.40
C VAL A 614 9.28 6.01 -20.47
N PRO A 615 8.13 6.43 -19.91
CA PRO A 615 7.37 5.57 -19.01
C PRO A 615 6.83 4.36 -19.79
N THR A 616 6.94 3.20 -19.18
CA THR A 616 6.50 1.93 -19.74
C THR A 616 5.25 1.42 -19.05
N MET A 617 4.53 0.48 -19.69
CA MET A 617 3.43 -0.21 -19.04
C MET A 617 3.91 -0.93 -17.77
N ALA A 618 5.13 -1.49 -17.78
CA ALA A 618 5.71 -2.15 -16.61
C ALA A 618 5.93 -1.19 -15.41
N ASP A 619 6.26 0.08 -15.66
CA ASP A 619 6.36 1.11 -14.61
C ASP A 619 4.99 1.44 -14.00
N ASN A 620 3.94 1.39 -14.81
CA ASN A 620 2.55 1.55 -14.35
C ASN A 620 2.15 0.38 -13.45
N ILE A 621 2.56 -0.84 -13.79
CA ILE A 621 2.26 -2.03 -12.99
C ILE A 621 2.99 -2.01 -11.64
N GLU A 622 4.25 -1.59 -11.61
CA GLU A 622 4.95 -1.41 -10.34
C GLU A 622 4.26 -0.36 -9.48
N SER A 623 3.93 0.78 -10.07
CA SER A 623 3.21 1.86 -9.38
C SER A 623 1.84 1.39 -8.86
N LEU A 624 1.10 0.63 -9.66
CA LEU A 624 -0.15 -0.03 -9.27
C LEU A 624 0.08 -0.97 -8.08
N GLY A 625 1.10 -1.84 -8.14
CA GLY A 625 1.49 -2.74 -7.06
C GLY A 625 1.80 -2.01 -5.75
N GLN A 626 2.49 -0.87 -5.83
CA GLN A 626 2.78 -0.03 -4.66
C GLN A 626 1.51 0.54 -4.03
N ILE A 627 0.53 0.96 -4.83
CA ILE A 627 -0.76 1.47 -4.34
C ILE A 627 -1.59 0.32 -3.75
N LEU A 628 -1.66 -0.82 -4.44
CA LEU A 628 -2.39 -2.01 -3.98
C LEU A 628 -1.82 -2.55 -2.66
N ARG A 629 -0.49 -2.59 -2.50
CA ARG A 629 0.14 -2.97 -1.23
C ARG A 629 -0.32 -2.08 -0.08
N ARG A 630 -0.39 -0.76 -0.30
CA ARG A 630 -0.88 0.21 0.69
C ARG A 630 -2.39 0.10 0.96
N LEU A 631 -3.17 -0.34 -0.02
CA LEU A 631 -4.60 -0.63 0.13
C LEU A 631 -4.83 -1.88 0.98
N GLY A 632 -3.96 -2.88 0.85
CA GLY A 632 -3.99 -4.12 1.62
C GLY A 632 -3.48 -4.01 3.06
N ASP A 633 -2.92 -2.87 3.49
CA ASP A 633 -2.33 -2.75 4.83
C ASP A 633 -3.37 -2.43 5.93
N LYS A 634 -3.32 -3.18 7.04
CA LYS A 634 -4.08 -2.91 8.26
C LYS A 634 -3.31 -1.94 9.15
N HIS A 635 -4.01 -1.07 9.87
CA HIS A 635 -3.40 -0.13 10.81
C HIS A 635 -2.64 -0.88 11.92
N ARG A 636 -1.33 -1.06 11.73
CA ARG A 636 -0.41 -1.47 12.79
C ARG A 636 0.83 -0.59 12.76
N VAL A 637 1.24 -0.20 13.97
CA VAL A 637 2.53 0.42 14.27
C VAL A 637 3.65 -0.39 13.59
N PRO A 638 4.60 0.23 12.88
CA PRO A 638 5.65 -0.51 12.19
C PRO A 638 6.57 -1.16 13.24
N GLN A 639 6.43 -2.48 13.41
CA GLN A 639 7.50 -3.33 13.90
C GLN A 639 8.15 -3.91 12.65
N SER A 640 9.45 -3.67 12.47
CA SER A 640 10.27 -4.05 11.31
C SER A 640 9.95 -3.30 10.01
N ALA A 641 10.99 -2.85 9.33
CA ALA A 641 10.92 -2.25 7.99
C ALA A 641 10.77 -3.31 6.88
N GLU A 642 10.25 -4.51 7.19
CA GLU A 642 10.14 -5.61 6.22
C GLU A 642 8.73 -6.18 6.02
N SER A 643 7.72 -5.85 6.83
CA SER A 643 6.38 -6.39 6.58
C SER A 643 5.55 -5.54 5.61
N GLY A 644 5.84 -5.69 4.32
CA GLY A 644 4.93 -5.43 3.21
C GLY A 644 3.85 -6.51 3.09
N ASP A 645 3.18 -6.82 4.20
CA ASP A 645 2.48 -8.10 4.38
C ASP A 645 0.98 -8.03 4.09
N MET A 646 0.48 -6.91 3.55
CA MET A 646 -0.92 -6.72 3.13
C MET A 646 -1.91 -7.27 4.18
N ALA A 647 -1.81 -6.74 5.40
CA ALA A 647 -2.44 -7.32 6.60
C ALA A 647 -3.99 -7.44 6.57
N LEU A 648 -4.69 -6.75 5.66
CA LEU A 648 -6.12 -6.91 5.38
C LEU A 648 -6.43 -8.14 4.52
N TRP A 649 -5.44 -8.64 3.78
CA TRP A 649 -5.50 -9.77 2.85
C TRP A 649 -4.71 -10.97 3.40
N GLN A 650 -4.76 -11.18 4.72
CA GLN A 650 -4.09 -12.28 5.41
C GLN A 650 -4.98 -13.53 5.49
N GLY A 651 -4.35 -14.71 5.43
CA GLY A 651 -5.03 -16.01 5.36
C GLY A 651 -5.04 -16.61 3.94
N ASP A 652 -5.43 -17.88 3.86
CA ASP A 652 -5.31 -18.66 2.62
C ASP A 652 -6.26 -18.20 1.50
N THR A 653 -7.42 -17.67 1.87
CA THR A 653 -8.42 -17.13 0.93
C THR A 653 -7.86 -16.05 0.02
N TRP A 654 -7.01 -15.16 0.56
CA TRP A 654 -6.49 -13.98 -0.15
C TRP A 654 -5.05 -14.15 -0.63
N ARG A 655 -4.44 -15.32 -0.43
CA ARG A 655 -3.08 -15.62 -0.87
C ARG A 655 -2.85 -15.28 -2.36
N PRO A 656 -3.77 -15.60 -3.29
CA PRO A 656 -3.62 -15.21 -4.70
C PRO A 656 -3.56 -13.69 -4.93
N LEU A 657 -4.25 -12.88 -4.10
CA LEU A 657 -4.16 -11.41 -4.18
C LEU A 657 -2.81 -10.88 -3.73
N ARG A 658 -2.22 -11.48 -2.69
CA ARG A 658 -0.89 -11.08 -2.23
C ARG A 658 0.18 -11.50 -3.22
N GLU A 659 0.05 -12.67 -3.82
CA GLU A 659 0.96 -13.16 -4.86
C GLU A 659 0.94 -12.24 -6.09
N ILE A 660 -0.24 -11.88 -6.61
CA ILE A 660 -0.33 -10.99 -7.79
C ILE A 660 0.21 -9.58 -7.48
N VAL A 661 -0.04 -9.03 -6.29
CA VAL A 661 0.49 -7.72 -5.90
C VAL A 661 2.00 -7.75 -5.69
N THR A 662 2.54 -8.87 -5.18
CA THR A 662 3.99 -9.07 -5.08
C THR A 662 4.63 -9.19 -6.45
N ALA A 663 3.97 -9.89 -7.39
CA ALA A 663 4.43 -10.00 -8.78
C ALA A 663 4.48 -8.63 -9.50
N CYS A 664 3.56 -7.71 -9.17
CA CYS A 664 3.61 -6.33 -9.67
C CYS A 664 4.90 -5.60 -9.27
N LEU A 665 5.46 -5.94 -8.10
CA LEU A 665 6.65 -5.32 -7.52
C LEU A 665 7.94 -6.07 -7.89
N SER A 666 7.92 -6.94 -8.91
CA SER A 666 9.12 -7.65 -9.36
C SER A 666 10.19 -6.67 -9.87
N GLU A 667 11.45 -6.93 -9.52
CA GLU A 667 12.61 -6.20 -10.03
C GLU A 667 12.80 -6.40 -11.55
N ASP A 668 12.30 -7.51 -12.10
CA ASP A 668 12.31 -7.81 -13.53
C ASP A 668 10.99 -7.30 -14.18
N PRO A 669 11.02 -6.25 -15.03
CA PRO A 669 9.83 -5.71 -15.68
C PRO A 669 9.07 -6.75 -16.52
N GLY A 670 9.77 -7.73 -17.11
CA GLY A 670 9.17 -8.78 -17.92
C GLY A 670 8.38 -9.81 -17.12
N ARG A 671 8.60 -9.89 -15.80
CA ARG A 671 7.85 -10.77 -14.88
C ARG A 671 6.62 -10.12 -14.26
N ARG A 672 6.45 -8.80 -14.43
CA ARG A 672 5.30 -8.08 -13.90
C ARG A 672 4.04 -8.44 -14.69
N PRO A 673 2.89 -8.72 -14.04
CA PRO A 673 1.63 -9.02 -14.72
C PRO A 673 1.07 -7.80 -15.46
N THR A 674 0.09 -7.99 -16.34
CA THR A 674 -0.74 -6.91 -16.89
C THR A 674 -1.67 -6.31 -15.85
N ALA A 675 -2.12 -5.09 -16.11
CA ALA A 675 -3.20 -4.49 -15.35
C ALA A 675 -4.50 -5.31 -15.47
N GLY A 676 -4.75 -5.95 -16.62
CA GLY A 676 -5.87 -6.88 -16.83
C GLY A 676 -5.81 -8.12 -15.92
N GLU A 677 -4.65 -8.79 -15.83
CA GLU A 677 -4.45 -9.94 -14.92
C GLU A 677 -4.64 -9.54 -13.45
N VAL A 678 -4.15 -8.35 -13.07
CA VAL A 678 -4.37 -7.81 -11.72
C VAL A 678 -5.86 -7.54 -11.51
N ALA A 679 -6.56 -6.92 -12.47
CA ALA A 679 -8.00 -6.65 -12.37
C ALA A 679 -8.80 -7.95 -12.25
N GLU A 680 -8.50 -8.98 -13.04
CA GLU A 680 -9.15 -10.28 -12.98
C GLU A 680 -8.91 -10.99 -11.64
N ALA A 681 -7.67 -10.94 -11.14
CA ALA A 681 -7.33 -11.52 -9.85
C ALA A 681 -8.16 -10.91 -8.71
N PHE A 682 -8.37 -9.59 -8.73
CA PHE A 682 -9.24 -8.90 -7.79
C PHE A 682 -10.73 -9.17 -8.04
N ALA A 683 -11.15 -9.28 -9.30
CA ALA A 683 -12.53 -9.53 -9.69
C ALA A 683 -13.08 -10.81 -9.05
N ARG A 684 -12.28 -11.89 -8.95
CA ARG A 684 -12.67 -13.17 -8.32
C ARG A 684 -13.27 -13.03 -6.91
N TYR A 685 -12.93 -11.97 -6.19
CA TYR A 685 -13.35 -11.72 -4.81
C TYR A 685 -14.43 -10.66 -4.68
N VAL A 686 -14.77 -9.98 -5.77
CA VAL A 686 -15.82 -8.96 -5.80
C VAL A 686 -17.19 -9.54 -5.46
N PRO A 687 -17.62 -10.76 -5.85
CA PRO A 687 -18.90 -11.32 -5.43
C PRO A 687 -19.08 -11.36 -3.90
N MET A 688 -18.01 -11.62 -3.14
CA MET A 688 -18.01 -11.55 -1.67
C MET A 688 -18.16 -10.11 -1.15
N ALA A 689 -17.77 -9.10 -1.93
CA ALA A 689 -17.97 -7.67 -1.67
C ALA A 689 -19.33 -7.13 -2.18
N THR A 690 -20.03 -7.92 -3.00
CA THR A 690 -21.20 -7.50 -3.80
C THR A 690 -22.54 -7.76 -3.09
N GLU A 691 -22.56 -8.41 -1.92
CA GLU A 691 -23.79 -8.53 -1.09
C GLU A 691 -24.31 -7.18 -0.54
N LEU A 692 -23.61 -6.06 -0.82
CA LEU A 692 -23.99 -4.69 -0.45
C LEU A 692 -24.63 -3.87 -1.61
N ARG A 693 -25.01 -4.49 -2.74
CA ARG A 693 -25.32 -3.79 -4.02
C ARG A 693 -26.79 -3.46 -4.35
N THR A 694 -27.80 -3.73 -3.51
CA THR A 694 -29.16 -3.35 -3.91
C THR A 694 -29.42 -1.86 -3.64
N GLY A 695 -29.10 -1.01 -4.63
CA GLY A 695 -29.56 0.36 -4.67
C GLY A 695 -28.81 1.24 -5.67
N ALA A 696 -29.56 1.81 -6.61
CA ALA A 696 -29.24 2.92 -7.51
C ALA A 696 -28.66 2.59 -8.92
N ASP A 697 -29.55 2.79 -9.90
CA ASP A 697 -29.36 3.21 -11.29
C ASP A 697 -28.70 2.27 -12.31
N ALA A 698 -29.48 1.27 -12.71
CA ALA A 698 -29.51 0.79 -14.09
C ALA A 698 -30.54 1.63 -14.88
N GLY A 699 -30.18 2.85 -15.26
CA GLY A 699 -31.05 3.77 -16.00
C GLY A 699 -30.34 4.36 -17.21
N GLY A 700 -30.45 3.71 -18.36
CA GLY A 700 -29.92 4.23 -19.62
C GLY A 700 -29.70 3.16 -20.69
N ALA A 701 -30.76 2.45 -21.10
CA ALA A 701 -30.69 1.60 -22.28
C ALA A 701 -30.52 2.49 -23.53
N ALA A 702 -29.28 2.68 -23.97
CA ALA A 702 -29.00 3.21 -25.30
C ALA A 702 -29.60 2.23 -26.33
N ARG A 703 -30.53 2.73 -27.15
CA ARG A 703 -31.04 1.97 -28.30
C ARG A 703 -29.94 1.89 -29.35
N PHE A 704 -29.21 0.77 -29.39
CA PHE A 704 -28.25 0.48 -30.44
C PHE A 704 -28.99 -0.01 -31.68
N SER A 705 -28.81 0.69 -32.81
CA SER A 705 -29.13 0.16 -34.12
C SER A 705 -28.02 -0.80 -34.54
N PHE A 706 -28.36 -2.07 -34.78
CA PHE A 706 -27.42 -3.05 -35.33
C PHE A 706 -26.87 -2.56 -36.67
N ARG A 707 -25.54 -2.55 -36.79
CA ARG A 707 -24.83 -2.56 -38.06
C ARG A 707 -23.90 -3.77 -38.02
N PRO A 708 -23.77 -4.55 -39.11
CA PRO A 708 -22.78 -5.60 -39.18
C PRO A 708 -21.40 -4.99 -38.87
N GLY A 709 -20.65 -5.62 -37.96
CA GLY A 709 -19.33 -5.14 -37.56
C GLY A 709 -18.42 -4.94 -38.78
N PRO A 710 -17.44 -4.00 -38.70
CA PRO A 710 -16.59 -3.67 -39.84
C PRO A 710 -15.91 -4.92 -40.42
N GLN A 711 -15.85 -4.99 -41.75
CA GLN A 711 -15.04 -5.97 -42.46
C GLN A 711 -13.57 -5.63 -42.22
N ILE A 712 -12.85 -6.52 -41.52
CA ILE A 712 -11.42 -6.34 -41.23
C ILE A 712 -10.65 -7.11 -42.31
N PRO A 713 -9.87 -6.42 -43.18
CA PRO A 713 -9.07 -7.08 -44.19
C PRO A 713 -8.05 -8.02 -43.54
N LEU A 714 -7.81 -9.17 -44.18
CA LEU A 714 -6.69 -10.03 -43.81
C LEU A 714 -5.39 -9.44 -44.36
N ASP A 715 -4.31 -9.50 -43.60
CA ASP A 715 -2.99 -9.07 -44.09
C ASP A 715 -2.59 -9.87 -45.34
N HIS A 716 -1.84 -9.25 -46.27
CA HIS A 716 -1.49 -9.83 -47.59
C HIS A 716 -0.89 -11.25 -47.50
N ASP A 717 0.03 -11.50 -46.57
CA ASP A 717 0.63 -12.83 -46.35
C ASP A 717 -0.39 -13.89 -45.86
N SER A 718 -1.41 -13.45 -45.11
CA SER A 718 -2.51 -14.30 -44.62
C SER A 718 -3.46 -14.69 -45.76
N ALA A 719 -3.58 -13.83 -46.77
CA ALA A 719 -4.47 -14.02 -47.91
C ALA A 719 -3.86 -14.87 -49.04
N GLU A 720 -2.53 -14.94 -49.15
CA GLU A 720 -1.79 -15.72 -50.17
C GLU A 720 -1.54 -17.19 -49.78
N LEU A 721 -1.44 -17.52 -48.48
CA LEU A 721 -1.23 -18.90 -48.00
C LEU A 721 -2.36 -19.88 -48.35
N GLY A 722 -3.52 -19.40 -48.79
CA GLY A 722 -4.59 -20.24 -49.34
C GLY A 722 -4.17 -20.99 -50.62
N GLU A 723 -3.18 -20.51 -51.37
CA GLU A 723 -2.65 -21.19 -52.56
C GLU A 723 -1.63 -22.29 -52.23
N ALA A 724 -1.01 -22.26 -51.05
CA ALA A 724 0.06 -23.16 -50.64
C ALA A 724 -0.41 -24.30 -49.71
N ALA A 725 -1.68 -24.70 -49.78
CA ALA A 725 -2.26 -25.79 -48.97
C ALA A 725 -1.60 -27.18 -49.21
N ASP A 726 -0.57 -27.28 -50.06
CA ASP A 726 0.18 -28.49 -50.36
C ASP A 726 1.66 -28.47 -49.91
N ARG A 727 2.13 -27.45 -49.15
CA ARG A 727 3.45 -27.47 -48.51
C ARG A 727 3.35 -27.47 -46.97
N PRO A 728 4.02 -28.41 -46.27
CA PRO A 728 3.98 -28.45 -44.81
C PRO A 728 4.67 -27.23 -44.20
N LEU A 729 3.98 -26.55 -43.27
CA LEU A 729 4.61 -25.61 -42.33
C LEU A 729 5.69 -26.38 -41.54
N ARG A 730 6.95 -25.92 -41.61
CA ARG A 730 8.07 -26.57 -40.93
C ARG A 730 7.81 -26.66 -39.42
N GLY A 731 7.63 -27.87 -38.90
CA GLY A 731 7.64 -28.18 -37.47
C GLY A 731 6.34 -28.74 -36.86
N GLY A 732 5.21 -28.72 -37.58
CA GLY A 732 3.95 -29.32 -37.12
C GLY A 732 3.69 -30.69 -37.75
N SER A 733 3.12 -31.64 -36.99
CA SER A 733 2.62 -32.92 -37.52
C SER A 733 1.74 -32.68 -38.76
N PRO A 734 1.89 -33.48 -39.85
CA PRO A 734 1.16 -33.24 -41.09
C PRO A 734 -0.35 -33.24 -40.84
N ALA A 735 -1.06 -32.24 -41.37
CA ALA A 735 -2.51 -32.17 -41.28
C ALA A 735 -3.12 -33.46 -41.85
N PRO A 736 -3.99 -34.17 -41.10
CA PRO A 736 -4.65 -35.35 -41.62
C PRO A 736 -5.54 -34.93 -42.80
N ARG A 737 -5.15 -35.34 -44.02
CA ARG A 737 -5.93 -35.10 -45.24
C ARG A 737 -7.29 -35.78 -45.09
N LEU A 738 -8.34 -35.00 -44.88
CA LEU A 738 -9.74 -35.38 -45.13
C LEU A 738 -9.85 -35.70 -46.64
N GLY A 739 -9.53 -36.94 -47.03
CA GLY A 739 -9.47 -37.25 -48.46
C GLY A 739 -9.05 -38.65 -48.90
N ARG A 740 -8.69 -39.60 -48.03
CA ARG A 740 -8.34 -40.97 -48.47
C ARG A 740 -9.50 -41.95 -48.52
N ARG A 741 -10.72 -41.52 -48.22
CA ARG A 741 -11.94 -42.32 -48.31
C ARG A 741 -12.76 -41.82 -49.50
N ARG A 742 -13.36 -42.71 -50.32
CA ARG A 742 -14.31 -42.33 -51.37
C ARG A 742 -15.44 -41.51 -50.74
N MET A 743 -15.38 -40.18 -50.86
CA MET A 743 -16.43 -39.27 -50.42
C MET A 743 -17.53 -39.25 -51.49
N GLY A 744 -18.78 -39.16 -51.07
CA GLY A 744 -19.88 -38.93 -52.00
C GLY A 744 -19.79 -37.54 -52.65
N PRO A 745 -20.46 -37.32 -53.79
CA PRO A 745 -20.45 -36.04 -54.49
C PRO A 745 -20.97 -34.88 -53.62
N GLU A 746 -21.90 -35.16 -52.70
CA GLU A 746 -22.44 -34.17 -51.78
C GLU A 746 -21.40 -33.72 -50.73
N GLN A 747 -20.68 -34.67 -50.11
CA GLN A 747 -19.60 -34.35 -49.16
C GLN A 747 -18.48 -33.56 -49.83
N GLN A 748 -18.14 -33.90 -51.08
CA GLN A 748 -17.14 -33.18 -51.87
C GLN A 748 -17.57 -31.72 -52.11
N ARG A 749 -18.82 -31.48 -52.50
CA ARG A 749 -19.38 -30.13 -52.68
C ARG A 749 -19.34 -29.31 -51.37
N LYS A 750 -19.71 -29.92 -50.23
CA LYS A 750 -19.64 -29.27 -48.91
C LYS A 750 -18.21 -28.89 -48.55
N LEU A 751 -17.25 -29.78 -48.82
CA LEU A 751 -15.83 -29.52 -48.58
C LEU A 751 -15.28 -28.39 -49.45
N GLU A 752 -15.71 -28.30 -50.72
CA GLU A 752 -15.36 -27.20 -51.62
C GLU A 752 -15.90 -25.85 -51.11
N LEU A 753 -17.14 -25.82 -50.63
CA LEU A 753 -17.71 -24.62 -50.00
C LEU A 753 -16.88 -24.17 -48.79
N VAL A 754 -16.55 -25.12 -47.91
CA VAL A 754 -15.71 -24.86 -46.73
C VAL A 754 -14.31 -24.38 -47.11
N ARG A 755 -13.80 -24.69 -48.30
CA ARG A 755 -12.49 -24.26 -48.81
C ARG A 755 -12.48 -22.90 -49.51
N ALA A 756 -13.63 -22.24 -49.68
CA ALA A 756 -13.73 -20.97 -50.38
C ALA A 756 -12.79 -19.86 -49.81
N ARG A 757 -12.14 -19.07 -50.67
CA ARG A 757 -11.16 -18.06 -50.24
C ARG A 757 -11.85 -16.90 -49.49
N LEU A 758 -11.30 -16.51 -48.35
CA LEU A 758 -11.79 -15.38 -47.55
C LEU A 758 -10.88 -14.17 -47.75
N ARG A 759 -11.46 -13.00 -48.07
CA ARG A 759 -10.74 -11.71 -48.16
C ARG A 759 -10.72 -10.96 -46.82
N PHE A 760 -11.66 -11.28 -45.95
CA PHE A 760 -11.84 -10.68 -44.63
C PHE A 760 -11.97 -11.81 -43.60
N SER A 761 -11.60 -11.55 -42.35
CA SER A 761 -11.80 -12.54 -41.28
C SER A 761 -13.29 -12.82 -41.05
N TYR A 762 -13.66 -14.10 -41.14
CA TYR A 762 -14.99 -14.57 -40.77
C TYR A 762 -15.06 -14.85 -39.27
N ARG A 763 -16.14 -14.43 -38.61
CA ARG A 763 -16.27 -14.51 -37.14
C ARG A 763 -17.58 -15.20 -36.79
N ALA A 764 -17.49 -16.37 -36.18
CA ALA A 764 -18.65 -17.11 -35.71
C ALA A 764 -18.61 -17.24 -34.19
N THR A 765 -19.76 -17.02 -33.54
CA THR A 765 -19.88 -17.14 -32.09
C THR A 765 -20.69 -18.39 -31.77
N VAL A 766 -20.13 -19.27 -30.93
CA VAL A 766 -20.74 -20.53 -30.51
C VAL A 766 -21.30 -20.35 -29.10
N VAL A 767 -22.60 -20.53 -28.93
CA VAL A 767 -23.33 -20.30 -27.68
C VAL A 767 -24.02 -21.56 -27.20
N GLY A 768 -23.95 -21.87 -25.91
CA GLY A 768 -24.75 -22.93 -25.29
C GLY A 768 -26.06 -22.39 -24.69
N VAL A 769 -27.17 -23.11 -24.90
CA VAL A 769 -28.47 -22.75 -24.28
C VAL A 769 -28.53 -23.03 -22.77
N ASP A 770 -27.70 -23.96 -22.28
CA ASP A 770 -27.52 -24.29 -20.87
C ASP A 770 -26.09 -24.78 -20.61
N GLY A 771 -25.71 -24.97 -19.34
CA GLY A 771 -24.42 -25.51 -18.94
C GLY A 771 -24.24 -26.95 -19.42
N GLU A 772 -23.00 -27.35 -19.77
CA GLU A 772 -22.63 -28.73 -20.12
C GLU A 772 -23.26 -29.31 -21.41
N VAL A 773 -23.77 -28.48 -22.32
CA VAL A 773 -24.36 -28.92 -23.62
C VAL A 773 -23.35 -29.38 -24.67
N GLY A 774 -22.06 -29.42 -24.32
CA GLY A 774 -20.96 -29.77 -25.23
C GLY A 774 -20.48 -28.63 -26.13
N ARG A 775 -20.78 -27.37 -25.78
CA ARG A 775 -20.41 -26.16 -26.54
C ARG A 775 -18.94 -26.12 -26.93
N SER A 776 -18.00 -26.20 -25.99
CA SER A 776 -16.56 -26.14 -26.30
C SER A 776 -16.07 -27.34 -27.11
N THR A 777 -16.69 -28.52 -26.92
CA THR A 777 -16.46 -29.70 -27.77
C THR A 777 -16.85 -29.42 -29.21
N VAL A 778 -18.01 -28.80 -29.44
CA VAL A 778 -18.46 -28.38 -30.77
C VAL A 778 -17.51 -27.33 -31.35
N THR A 779 -17.11 -26.33 -30.57
CA THR A 779 -16.17 -25.29 -31.00
C THR A 779 -14.84 -25.87 -31.48
N ILE A 780 -14.23 -26.77 -30.70
CA ILE A 780 -12.94 -27.38 -31.04
C ILE A 780 -13.06 -28.32 -32.24
N ALA A 781 -14.09 -29.18 -32.28
CA ALA A 781 -14.27 -30.13 -33.39
C ALA A 781 -14.56 -29.41 -34.72
N LEU A 782 -15.41 -28.36 -34.68
CA LEU A 782 -15.67 -27.50 -35.83
C LEU A 782 -14.40 -26.76 -36.27
N GLY A 783 -13.68 -26.15 -35.34
CA GLY A 783 -12.43 -25.43 -35.62
C GLY A 783 -11.36 -26.34 -36.21
N ALA A 784 -11.21 -27.56 -35.70
CA ALA A 784 -10.31 -28.57 -36.22
C ALA A 784 -10.67 -28.94 -37.66
N LEU A 785 -11.97 -29.12 -37.96
CA LEU A 785 -12.43 -29.47 -39.31
C LEU A 785 -12.19 -28.33 -40.29
N LEU A 786 -12.51 -27.09 -39.90
CA LEU A 786 -12.24 -25.90 -40.70
C LEU A 786 -10.74 -25.73 -40.97
N SER A 787 -9.90 -25.94 -39.95
CA SER A 787 -8.45 -25.88 -40.08
C SER A 787 -7.92 -26.96 -41.03
N ALA A 788 -8.36 -28.22 -40.85
CA ALA A 788 -7.96 -29.35 -41.70
C ALA A 788 -8.44 -29.20 -43.16
N ALA A 789 -9.64 -28.66 -43.37
CA ALA A 789 -10.20 -28.47 -44.70
C ALA A 789 -9.51 -27.34 -45.46
N ARG A 790 -9.22 -26.23 -44.78
CA ARG A 790 -8.70 -24.98 -45.39
C ARG A 790 -7.18 -24.86 -45.35
N GLY A 791 -6.47 -25.71 -44.59
CA GLY A 791 -5.02 -25.66 -44.43
C GLY A 791 -4.51 -24.35 -43.79
N GLY A 792 -5.38 -23.63 -43.08
CA GLY A 792 -5.19 -22.20 -42.79
C GLY A 792 -5.37 -21.79 -41.32
N ARG A 793 -5.23 -20.47 -41.12
CA ARG A 793 -5.25 -19.77 -39.83
C ARG A 793 -6.67 -19.70 -39.28
N VAL A 794 -7.08 -20.74 -38.55
CA VAL A 794 -8.33 -20.80 -37.78
C VAL A 794 -7.99 -20.75 -36.30
N ILE A 795 -8.70 -19.92 -35.54
CA ILE A 795 -8.51 -19.80 -34.10
C ILE A 795 -9.82 -19.97 -33.33
N ALA A 796 -9.78 -20.71 -32.23
CA ALA A 796 -10.83 -20.75 -31.23
C ALA A 796 -10.46 -19.87 -30.03
N LEU A 797 -11.40 -19.06 -29.56
CA LEU A 797 -11.22 -18.10 -28.47
C LEU A 797 -12.20 -18.41 -27.34
N ASP A 798 -11.72 -18.48 -26.09
CA ASP A 798 -12.59 -18.35 -24.91
C ASP A 798 -13.13 -16.91 -24.82
N ALA A 799 -14.32 -16.69 -25.40
CA ALA A 799 -14.93 -15.36 -25.53
C ALA A 799 -15.84 -14.98 -24.34
N GLY A 800 -16.23 -15.97 -23.53
CA GLY A 800 -16.98 -15.75 -22.29
C GLY A 800 -16.22 -14.84 -21.31
N HIS A 801 -16.94 -13.91 -20.67
CA HIS A 801 -16.35 -12.96 -19.73
C HIS A 801 -16.12 -13.54 -18.31
N ALA A 802 -16.71 -14.69 -18.00
CA ALA A 802 -16.75 -15.27 -16.66
C ALA A 802 -16.40 -16.77 -16.59
N VAL A 803 -16.38 -17.48 -17.71
CA VAL A 803 -16.12 -18.93 -17.74
C VAL A 803 -15.35 -19.25 -19.02
N GLY A 804 -14.14 -19.79 -18.86
CA GLY A 804 -13.36 -20.41 -19.93
C GLY A 804 -13.41 -21.93 -19.80
N GLU A 805 -13.81 -22.62 -20.88
CA GLU A 805 -13.95 -24.08 -20.90
C GLU A 805 -13.07 -24.72 -21.99
N LEU A 806 -12.54 -23.92 -22.92
CA LEU A 806 -11.72 -24.39 -24.02
C LEU A 806 -10.39 -24.98 -23.53
N ALA A 807 -9.71 -24.31 -22.60
CA ALA A 807 -8.45 -24.79 -22.01
C ALA A 807 -8.59 -26.19 -21.38
N ALA A 808 -9.62 -26.35 -20.52
CA ALA A 808 -9.90 -27.63 -19.87
C ALA A 808 -10.24 -28.71 -20.92
N ARG A 809 -10.97 -28.35 -21.97
CA ARG A 809 -11.37 -29.30 -23.01
C ARG A 809 -10.23 -29.75 -23.91
N LEU A 810 -9.19 -28.93 -24.11
CA LEU A 810 -8.01 -29.30 -24.89
C LEU A 810 -7.04 -30.22 -24.13
N ASN A 811 -7.32 -30.56 -22.85
CA ASN A 811 -6.44 -31.37 -21.97
C ASN A 811 -5.00 -30.83 -21.86
N LEU A 812 -4.80 -29.54 -22.08
CA LEU A 812 -3.48 -28.92 -22.04
C LEU A 812 -3.12 -28.57 -20.59
N GLY A 813 -2.02 -29.13 -20.10
CA GLY A 813 -1.50 -28.84 -18.78
C GLY A 813 -0.88 -27.44 -18.70
N GLY A 814 -1.59 -26.49 -18.10
CA GLY A 814 -0.99 -25.24 -17.58
C GLY A 814 -1.05 -23.99 -18.47
N SER A 815 -0.50 -22.91 -17.90
CA SER A 815 -0.65 -21.46 -18.15
C SER A 815 -0.20 -20.90 -19.51
N ALA A 816 -0.20 -21.69 -20.59
CA ALA A 816 0.21 -21.21 -21.92
C ALA A 816 -1.01 -20.74 -22.74
N GLY A 817 -0.79 -19.75 -23.61
CA GLY A 817 -1.78 -19.22 -24.55
C GLY A 817 -2.98 -18.52 -23.91
N LEU A 818 -2.72 -17.81 -22.81
CA LEU A 818 -3.69 -16.97 -22.15
C LEU A 818 -3.92 -15.69 -22.96
N ARG A 819 -5.18 -15.27 -23.11
CA ARG A 819 -5.50 -14.00 -23.79
C ARG A 819 -4.76 -12.80 -23.22
N HIS A 820 -4.45 -12.80 -21.92
CA HIS A 820 -3.73 -11.69 -21.28
C HIS A 820 -2.27 -11.61 -21.71
N ASP A 821 -1.60 -12.74 -22.00
CA ASP A 821 -0.24 -12.73 -22.52
C ASP A 821 -0.17 -12.05 -23.89
N LEU A 822 -1.18 -12.22 -24.73
CA LEU A 822 -1.30 -11.50 -25.99
C LEU A 822 -1.62 -10.01 -25.78
N LEU A 823 -2.45 -9.69 -24.78
CA LEU A 823 -2.73 -8.28 -24.44
C LEU A 823 -1.48 -7.57 -23.86
N ARG A 824 -0.52 -8.27 -23.25
CA ARG A 824 0.78 -7.72 -22.76
C ARG A 824 1.62 -7.12 -23.86
N THR A 825 1.57 -7.75 -25.03
CA THR A 825 2.41 -7.39 -26.16
C THR A 825 1.76 -6.33 -27.04
N LEU A 826 0.55 -5.85 -26.73
CA LEU A 826 -0.02 -4.68 -27.40
C LEU A 826 0.65 -3.38 -26.91
N PRO A 827 1.06 -2.45 -27.80
CA PRO A 827 0.81 -2.36 -29.25
C PRO A 827 1.87 -2.99 -30.16
N VAL A 828 2.87 -3.69 -29.60
CA VAL A 828 4.02 -4.28 -30.31
C VAL A 828 3.63 -5.51 -31.15
N ALA A 829 2.59 -6.24 -30.73
CA ALA A 829 2.05 -7.38 -31.45
C ALA A 829 1.21 -6.92 -32.66
N ASP A 830 1.87 -6.79 -33.80
CA ASP A 830 1.23 -6.54 -35.11
C ASP A 830 1.66 -7.57 -36.17
N SER A 831 2.56 -8.49 -35.83
CA SER A 831 2.99 -9.58 -36.72
C SER A 831 2.34 -10.91 -36.33
N TYR A 832 2.04 -11.74 -37.34
CA TYR A 832 1.46 -13.06 -37.14
C TYR A 832 2.31 -13.96 -36.22
N GLU A 833 3.64 -13.92 -36.35
CA GLU A 833 4.55 -14.73 -35.52
C GLU A 833 4.53 -14.32 -34.04
N GLU A 834 4.37 -13.02 -33.75
CA GLU A 834 4.20 -12.54 -32.38
C GLU A 834 2.88 -13.06 -31.80
N VAL A 835 1.78 -12.95 -32.55
CA VAL A 835 0.48 -13.47 -32.11
C VAL A 835 0.52 -14.98 -31.87
N LEU A 836 1.20 -15.73 -32.75
CA LEU A 836 1.33 -17.18 -32.62
C LEU A 836 2.03 -17.62 -31.33
N ARG A 837 3.03 -16.86 -30.85
CA ARG A 837 3.75 -17.16 -29.59
C ARG A 837 2.83 -17.18 -28.38
N HIS A 838 1.66 -16.53 -28.47
CA HIS A 838 0.66 -16.48 -27.42
C HIS A 838 -0.56 -17.37 -27.70
N THR A 839 -0.48 -18.30 -28.66
CA THR A 839 -1.57 -19.24 -28.97
C THR A 839 -1.17 -20.68 -28.69
N LEU A 840 -2.16 -21.50 -28.36
CA LEU A 840 -2.00 -22.94 -28.20
C LEU A 840 -2.23 -23.66 -29.53
N ASP A 841 -1.50 -24.76 -29.71
CA ASP A 841 -1.75 -25.74 -30.76
C ASP A 841 -2.86 -26.70 -30.35
N GLY A 842 -3.92 -26.72 -31.14
CA GLY A 842 -5.03 -27.65 -31.03
C GLY A 842 -5.00 -28.70 -32.15
N PRO A 843 -6.00 -29.59 -32.18
CA PRO A 843 -6.06 -30.68 -33.14
C PRO A 843 -6.15 -30.17 -34.58
N SER A 844 -5.48 -30.88 -35.49
CA SER A 844 -5.48 -30.61 -36.94
C SER A 844 -5.03 -29.21 -37.36
N GLY A 845 -4.27 -28.51 -36.53
CA GLY A 845 -3.74 -27.16 -36.82
C GLY A 845 -4.61 -26.00 -36.34
N LEU A 846 -5.70 -26.30 -35.61
CA LEU A 846 -6.50 -25.27 -34.93
C LEU A 846 -5.63 -24.52 -33.92
N ARG A 847 -5.60 -23.19 -33.97
CA ARG A 847 -5.03 -22.38 -32.88
C ARG A 847 -6.09 -22.13 -31.82
N ALA A 848 -5.65 -21.99 -30.57
CA ALA A 848 -6.55 -21.66 -29.48
C ALA A 848 -5.96 -20.51 -28.63
N LEU A 849 -6.83 -19.59 -28.22
CA LEU A 849 -6.52 -18.59 -27.22
C LEU A 849 -7.50 -18.75 -26.06
N THR A 850 -6.96 -19.06 -24.90
CA THR A 850 -7.78 -19.50 -23.77
C THR A 850 -7.87 -18.43 -22.69
N HIS A 851 -8.86 -18.60 -21.82
CA HIS A 851 -8.90 -17.93 -20.53
C HIS A 851 -8.20 -18.79 -19.46
N GLY A 852 -7.80 -18.18 -18.34
CA GLY A 852 -7.28 -18.93 -17.20
C GLY A 852 -8.32 -19.92 -16.67
N LEU A 853 -7.87 -21.03 -16.05
CA LEU A 853 -8.79 -22.02 -15.48
C LEU A 853 -9.62 -21.40 -14.35
N GLY A 854 -10.95 -21.45 -14.48
CA GLY A 854 -11.90 -21.09 -13.41
C GLY A 854 -13.06 -20.20 -13.85
N ARG A 855 -13.95 -19.89 -12.89
CA ARG A 855 -14.97 -18.85 -13.04
C ARG A 855 -14.43 -17.51 -12.52
N THR A 856 -14.56 -16.46 -13.32
CA THR A 856 -14.08 -15.11 -12.99
C THR A 856 -15.24 -14.11 -13.00
N THR A 857 -15.08 -13.04 -12.23
CA THR A 857 -16.08 -11.96 -12.21
C THR A 857 -15.78 -11.03 -13.39
N PRO A 858 -16.80 -10.55 -14.13
CA PRO A 858 -16.59 -9.72 -15.31
C PRO A 858 -15.79 -8.48 -14.93
N VAL A 859 -14.68 -8.20 -15.62
CA VAL A 859 -13.92 -6.95 -15.44
C VAL A 859 -14.73 -5.81 -16.08
N PRO A 860 -14.80 -4.59 -15.49
CA PRO A 860 -15.63 -3.49 -16.00
C PRO A 860 -15.23 -3.00 -17.40
N VAL A 861 -14.03 -3.40 -17.87
CA VAL A 861 -13.41 -2.99 -19.14
C VAL A 861 -13.41 -4.14 -20.16
N TYR A 862 -14.01 -5.29 -19.84
CA TYR A 862 -13.95 -6.49 -20.68
C TYR A 862 -14.43 -6.27 -22.13
N GLU A 863 -15.42 -5.39 -22.34
CA GLU A 863 -15.88 -5.07 -23.69
C GLU A 863 -14.79 -4.50 -24.59
N GLU A 864 -13.93 -3.67 -24.01
CA GLU A 864 -12.81 -3.06 -24.73
C GLU A 864 -11.69 -4.09 -24.98
N GLU A 865 -11.40 -4.94 -23.98
CA GLU A 865 -10.47 -6.07 -24.14
C GLU A 865 -10.91 -6.98 -25.28
N TYR A 866 -12.18 -7.39 -25.29
CA TYR A 866 -12.74 -8.27 -26.31
C TYR A 866 -12.69 -7.61 -27.70
N ARG A 867 -13.08 -6.32 -27.81
CA ARG A 867 -13.00 -5.59 -29.07
C ARG A 867 -11.57 -5.55 -29.60
N ARG A 868 -10.60 -5.19 -28.76
CA ARG A 868 -9.20 -5.09 -29.14
C ARG A 868 -8.62 -6.44 -29.55
N LEU A 869 -8.98 -7.49 -28.83
CA LEU A 869 -8.57 -8.85 -29.13
C LEU A 869 -9.15 -9.31 -30.47
N MET A 870 -10.44 -9.09 -30.69
CA MET A 870 -11.11 -9.44 -31.94
C MET A 870 -10.55 -8.65 -33.13
N GLU A 871 -10.20 -7.36 -32.94
CA GLU A 871 -9.50 -6.56 -33.96
C GLU A 871 -8.15 -7.18 -34.35
N LEU A 872 -7.33 -7.55 -33.36
CA LEU A 872 -6.02 -8.17 -33.58
C LEU A 872 -6.14 -9.54 -34.26
N LEU A 873 -6.97 -10.43 -33.71
CA LEU A 873 -7.16 -11.78 -34.26
C LEU A 873 -7.76 -11.73 -35.68
N SER A 874 -8.66 -10.79 -35.96
CA SER A 874 -9.29 -10.66 -37.28
C SER A 874 -8.33 -10.19 -38.39
N ARG A 875 -7.15 -9.66 -38.06
CA ARG A 875 -6.13 -9.31 -39.08
C ARG A 875 -5.38 -10.54 -39.57
N HIS A 876 -5.13 -11.49 -38.67
CA HIS A 876 -4.24 -12.61 -38.93
C HIS A 876 -4.95 -13.95 -39.13
N PHE A 877 -6.15 -14.15 -38.60
CA PHE A 877 -6.90 -15.41 -38.70
C PHE A 877 -8.07 -15.27 -39.68
N SER A 878 -8.17 -16.22 -40.61
CA SER A 878 -9.24 -16.26 -41.61
C SER A 878 -10.61 -16.59 -41.01
N VAL A 879 -10.61 -17.39 -39.93
CA VAL A 879 -11.82 -17.73 -39.17
C VAL A 879 -11.52 -17.63 -37.68
N VAL A 880 -12.36 -16.87 -36.96
CA VAL A 880 -12.35 -16.78 -35.50
C VAL A 880 -13.63 -17.41 -34.96
N LEU A 881 -13.48 -18.45 -34.13
CA LEU A 881 -14.57 -19.10 -33.41
C LEU A 881 -14.58 -18.61 -31.96
N ALA A 882 -15.56 -17.77 -31.63
CA ALA A 882 -15.74 -17.25 -30.28
C ALA A 882 -16.60 -18.21 -29.45
N ASP A 883 -15.98 -18.92 -28.50
CA ASP A 883 -16.65 -19.82 -27.58
C ASP A 883 -17.30 -19.03 -26.44
N TRP A 884 -18.63 -18.89 -26.46
CA TRP A 884 -19.38 -18.08 -25.49
C TRP A 884 -20.35 -18.90 -24.63
N ALA A 885 -20.11 -19.02 -23.33
CA ALA A 885 -20.86 -19.91 -22.44
C ALA A 885 -22.39 -19.73 -22.54
N HIS A 886 -22.92 -18.55 -22.18
CA HIS A 886 -24.36 -18.22 -22.29
C HIS A 886 -24.57 -16.73 -22.59
N LEU A 887 -25.56 -16.41 -23.43
CA LEU A 887 -25.95 -15.02 -23.71
C LEU A 887 -26.88 -14.49 -22.59
N ARG A 888 -26.29 -13.80 -21.60
CA ARG A 888 -27.02 -13.10 -20.52
C ARG A 888 -27.36 -11.66 -20.92
N THR A 889 -28.30 -11.05 -20.19
CA THR A 889 -28.79 -9.69 -20.42
C THR A 889 -27.82 -8.63 -19.88
N GLU A 890 -26.65 -8.51 -20.51
CA GLU A 890 -25.58 -7.59 -20.12
C GLU A 890 -25.05 -6.84 -21.36
N SER A 891 -24.42 -5.68 -21.18
CA SER A 891 -23.86 -4.86 -22.28
C SER A 891 -22.74 -5.57 -23.04
N VAL A 892 -21.98 -6.41 -22.35
CA VAL A 892 -20.90 -7.24 -22.90
C VAL A 892 -21.39 -8.16 -24.04
N THR A 893 -22.61 -8.67 -23.90
CA THR A 893 -23.26 -9.51 -24.91
C THR A 893 -23.50 -8.74 -26.21
N ASP A 894 -23.84 -7.44 -26.15
CA ASP A 894 -24.07 -6.64 -27.35
C ASP A 894 -22.78 -6.38 -28.13
N THR A 895 -21.68 -6.10 -27.41
CA THR A 895 -20.37 -5.96 -28.03
C THR A 895 -19.99 -7.26 -28.77
N ALA A 896 -20.16 -8.43 -28.16
CA ALA A 896 -19.87 -9.71 -28.80
C ALA A 896 -20.76 -9.99 -30.03
N LEU A 897 -22.08 -9.77 -29.92
CA LEU A 897 -23.03 -9.98 -31.01
C LEU A 897 -22.77 -9.02 -32.18
N SER A 898 -22.42 -7.75 -31.92
CA SER A 898 -22.11 -6.76 -32.97
C SER A 898 -20.91 -7.14 -33.84
N MET A 899 -19.97 -7.93 -33.29
CA MET A 899 -18.79 -8.41 -34.00
C MET A 899 -18.98 -9.80 -34.62
N THR A 900 -20.14 -10.43 -34.42
CA THR A 900 -20.46 -11.78 -34.88
C THR A 900 -21.08 -11.74 -36.27
N HIS A 901 -20.54 -12.50 -37.22
CA HIS A 901 -21.18 -12.67 -38.54
C HIS A 901 -22.27 -13.76 -38.49
N ARG A 902 -22.00 -14.85 -37.76
CA ARG A 902 -22.90 -16.00 -37.68
C ARG A 902 -22.90 -16.60 -36.28
N LEU A 903 -24.09 -16.94 -35.80
CA LEU A 903 -24.28 -17.55 -34.49
C LEU A 903 -24.46 -19.07 -34.64
N VAL A 904 -23.81 -19.86 -33.80
CA VAL A 904 -24.07 -21.30 -33.64
C VAL A 904 -24.66 -21.52 -32.26
N ILE A 905 -25.89 -22.01 -32.17
CA ILE A 905 -26.56 -22.30 -30.89
C ILE A 905 -26.48 -23.79 -30.64
N VAL A 906 -25.77 -24.17 -29.58
CA VAL A 906 -25.58 -25.56 -29.14
C VAL A 906 -26.64 -25.88 -28.10
N ALA A 907 -27.45 -26.90 -28.39
CA ALA A 907 -28.55 -27.33 -27.53
C ALA A 907 -28.57 -28.85 -27.36
N PRO A 908 -28.94 -29.37 -26.18
CA PRO A 908 -29.13 -30.80 -25.99
C PRO A 908 -30.41 -31.25 -26.69
N MET A 909 -30.47 -32.53 -27.07
CA MET A 909 -31.65 -33.14 -27.69
C MET A 909 -32.76 -33.45 -26.67
N THR A 910 -33.23 -32.43 -25.95
CA THR A 910 -34.26 -32.52 -24.91
C THR A 910 -35.34 -31.47 -25.15
N GLU A 911 -36.55 -31.70 -24.63
CA GLU A 911 -37.67 -30.76 -24.74
C GLU A 911 -37.30 -29.38 -24.18
N ARG A 912 -36.67 -29.37 -23.00
CA ARG A 912 -36.13 -28.15 -22.37
C ARG A 912 -35.09 -27.44 -23.24
N GLY A 913 -34.20 -28.17 -23.92
CA GLY A 913 -33.19 -27.59 -24.81
C GLY A 913 -33.82 -26.88 -26.02
N ILE A 914 -34.89 -27.45 -26.58
CA ILE A 914 -35.67 -26.87 -27.68
C ILE A 914 -36.35 -25.57 -27.22
N GLU A 915 -37.05 -25.59 -26.08
CA GLU A 915 -37.71 -24.41 -25.51
C GLU A 915 -36.72 -23.27 -25.19
N GLN A 916 -35.57 -23.61 -24.60
CA GLN A 916 -34.50 -22.65 -24.29
C GLN A 916 -33.93 -22.03 -25.57
N THR A 917 -33.75 -22.81 -26.64
CA THR A 917 -33.29 -22.33 -27.94
C THR A 917 -34.26 -21.31 -28.53
N GLN A 918 -35.56 -21.62 -28.56
CA GLN A 918 -36.58 -20.71 -29.08
C GLN A 918 -36.68 -19.42 -28.26
N THR A 919 -36.56 -19.54 -26.94
CA THR A 919 -36.53 -18.39 -26.03
C THR A 919 -35.34 -17.49 -26.32
N LEU A 920 -34.16 -18.08 -26.59
CA LEU A 920 -32.95 -17.34 -26.93
C LEU A 920 -33.09 -16.60 -28.28
N LEU A 921 -33.58 -17.27 -29.32
CA LEU A 921 -33.83 -16.66 -30.64
C LEU A 921 -34.79 -15.48 -30.54
N SER A 922 -35.92 -15.66 -29.85
CA SER A 922 -36.92 -14.61 -29.63
C SER A 922 -36.34 -13.41 -28.86
N ARG A 923 -35.43 -13.67 -27.91
CA ARG A 923 -34.76 -12.63 -27.13
C ARG A 923 -33.78 -11.83 -28.00
N LEU A 924 -33.02 -12.49 -28.88
CA LEU A 924 -32.10 -11.83 -29.82
C LEU A 924 -32.85 -10.90 -30.79
N ALA A 925 -33.96 -11.38 -31.37
CA ALA A 925 -34.78 -10.57 -32.25
C ALA A 925 -35.31 -9.30 -31.55
N ARG A 926 -35.87 -9.44 -30.33
CA ARG A 926 -36.35 -8.29 -29.54
C ARG A 926 -35.26 -7.31 -29.12
N ARG A 927 -34.01 -7.77 -29.04
CA ARG A 927 -32.85 -6.95 -28.66
C ARG A 927 -32.24 -6.18 -29.84
N GLY A 928 -32.77 -6.35 -31.05
CA GLY A 928 -32.31 -5.66 -32.26
C GLY A 928 -31.38 -6.50 -33.15
N TYR A 929 -31.32 -7.82 -32.96
CA TYR A 929 -30.55 -8.75 -33.80
C TYR A 929 -31.44 -9.78 -34.53
N PRO A 930 -32.51 -9.37 -35.26
CA PRO A 930 -33.42 -10.31 -35.93
C PRO A 930 -32.71 -11.13 -37.01
N GLU A 931 -31.86 -10.50 -37.84
CA GLU A 931 -31.12 -11.20 -38.89
C GLU A 931 -30.16 -12.26 -38.33
N LEU A 932 -29.47 -11.94 -37.23
CA LEU A 932 -28.56 -12.89 -36.58
C LEU A 932 -29.33 -14.05 -35.94
N ALA A 933 -30.55 -13.80 -35.43
CA ALA A 933 -31.42 -14.83 -34.90
C ALA A 933 -31.93 -15.75 -36.02
N GLU A 934 -32.44 -15.20 -37.12
CA GLU A 934 -32.94 -15.97 -38.27
C GLU A 934 -31.85 -16.84 -38.91
N ARG A 935 -30.62 -16.31 -38.98
CA ARG A 935 -29.47 -17.01 -39.57
C ARG A 935 -28.75 -17.94 -38.59
N ALA A 936 -29.09 -17.96 -37.30
CA ALA A 936 -28.37 -18.80 -36.34
C ALA A 936 -28.40 -20.28 -36.72
N VAL A 937 -27.26 -20.99 -36.73
CA VAL A 937 -27.24 -22.44 -36.99
C VAL A 937 -27.51 -23.18 -35.68
N LEU A 938 -28.47 -24.10 -35.66
CA LEU A 938 -28.80 -24.88 -34.47
C LEU A 938 -28.02 -26.20 -34.46
N ALA A 939 -27.06 -26.35 -33.56
CA ALA A 939 -26.28 -27.57 -33.35
C ALA A 939 -26.88 -28.39 -32.20
N VAL A 940 -27.73 -29.37 -32.53
CA VAL A 940 -28.43 -30.22 -31.55
C VAL A 940 -27.54 -31.41 -31.20
N THR A 941 -27.09 -31.49 -29.95
CA THR A 941 -26.12 -32.49 -29.50
C THR A 941 -26.78 -33.63 -28.72
N GLY A 942 -26.32 -34.85 -28.97
CA GLY A 942 -26.62 -36.03 -28.14
C GLY A 942 -25.60 -36.25 -27.01
N LEU A 943 -24.91 -35.20 -26.56
CA LEU A 943 -23.77 -35.29 -25.64
C LEU A 943 -24.13 -35.04 -24.16
N ALA A 944 -25.30 -34.46 -23.88
CA ALA A 944 -25.79 -34.22 -22.53
C ALA A 944 -26.55 -35.44 -21.97
N GLY A 945 -26.53 -35.63 -20.65
CA GLY A 945 -27.07 -36.78 -19.92
C GLY A 945 -28.60 -37.03 -20.01
N PRO A 946 -29.15 -37.94 -19.19
CA PRO A 946 -30.35 -38.73 -19.49
C PRO A 946 -31.67 -38.03 -19.10
N ASP A 947 -31.97 -36.88 -19.67
CA ASP A 947 -33.37 -36.46 -19.80
C ASP A 947 -33.97 -37.15 -21.04
N ARG A 948 -35.23 -37.58 -20.94
CA ARG A 948 -35.94 -38.38 -21.95
C ARG A 948 -35.71 -37.78 -23.36
N PRO A 949 -34.90 -38.42 -24.23
CA PRO A 949 -34.50 -37.82 -25.50
C PRO A 949 -35.72 -37.65 -26.39
N VAL A 950 -35.88 -36.46 -26.95
CA VAL A 950 -36.95 -36.14 -27.91
C VAL A 950 -36.63 -36.83 -29.24
N ARG A 951 -37.63 -37.23 -30.03
CA ARG A 951 -37.35 -37.84 -31.33
C ARG A 951 -36.82 -36.78 -32.28
N ARG A 952 -35.90 -37.17 -33.16
CA ARG A 952 -35.30 -36.26 -34.15
C ARG A 952 -36.36 -35.55 -35.00
N ASP A 953 -37.41 -36.28 -35.37
CA ASP A 953 -38.50 -35.77 -36.21
C ASP A 953 -39.25 -34.63 -35.51
N ASP A 954 -39.43 -34.71 -34.18
CA ASP A 954 -40.11 -33.68 -33.39
C ASP A 954 -39.27 -32.38 -33.35
N VAL A 955 -37.94 -32.49 -33.27
CA VAL A 955 -37.03 -31.32 -33.33
C VAL A 955 -37.06 -30.66 -34.71
N VAL A 956 -37.05 -31.48 -35.77
CA VAL A 956 -37.15 -31.01 -37.15
C VAL A 956 -38.50 -30.33 -37.40
N GLU A 957 -39.58 -30.87 -36.83
CA GLU A 957 -40.90 -30.26 -36.87
C GLU A 957 -40.93 -28.91 -36.16
N HIS A 958 -40.37 -28.85 -34.94
CA HIS A 958 -40.39 -27.66 -34.10
C HIS A 958 -39.62 -26.48 -34.72
N PHE A 959 -38.49 -26.76 -35.37
CA PHE A 959 -37.68 -25.74 -36.07
C PHE A 959 -37.91 -25.76 -37.59
N ARG A 960 -39.03 -26.33 -38.05
CA ARG A 960 -39.39 -26.34 -39.46
C ARG A 960 -39.51 -24.90 -39.96
N GLY A 961 -38.73 -24.56 -40.98
CA GLY A 961 -38.70 -23.22 -41.56
C GLY A 961 -37.67 -22.26 -40.94
N HIS A 962 -36.85 -22.71 -39.98
CA HIS A 962 -35.72 -21.92 -39.47
C HIS A 962 -34.63 -21.75 -40.55
N PRO A 963 -34.39 -20.53 -41.08
CA PRO A 963 -33.51 -20.32 -42.24
C PRO A 963 -32.04 -20.66 -41.99
N GLY A 964 -31.58 -20.57 -40.74
CA GLY A 964 -30.19 -20.84 -40.37
C GLY A 964 -29.78 -22.31 -40.39
N GLY A 965 -30.74 -23.24 -40.49
CA GLY A 965 -30.48 -24.69 -40.54
C GLY A 965 -30.28 -25.36 -39.18
N VAL A 966 -30.52 -26.68 -39.14
CA VAL A 966 -30.41 -27.53 -37.95
C VAL A 966 -29.51 -28.72 -38.23
N VAL A 967 -28.46 -28.89 -37.42
CA VAL A 967 -27.47 -29.97 -37.53
C VAL A 967 -27.53 -30.84 -36.28
N PHE A 968 -27.71 -32.15 -36.48
CA PHE A 968 -27.72 -33.13 -35.39
C PHE A 968 -26.35 -33.75 -35.22
N ILE A 969 -25.73 -33.54 -34.06
CA ILE A 969 -24.42 -34.12 -33.71
C ILE A 969 -24.68 -35.37 -32.87
N PRO A 970 -24.45 -36.58 -33.42
CA PRO A 970 -24.72 -37.82 -32.71
C PRO A 970 -23.75 -38.01 -31.53
N PHE A 971 -24.15 -38.83 -30.56
CA PHE A 971 -23.23 -39.27 -29.51
C PHE A 971 -22.04 -40.04 -30.11
N ASP A 972 -20.84 -39.56 -29.81
CA ASP A 972 -19.59 -40.21 -30.16
C ASP A 972 -18.68 -40.20 -28.93
N TYR A 973 -18.30 -41.40 -28.46
CA TYR A 973 -17.44 -41.55 -27.29
C TYR A 973 -16.05 -40.91 -27.48
N ARG A 974 -15.66 -40.60 -28.73
CA ARG A 974 -14.43 -39.87 -29.04
C ARG A 974 -14.52 -38.36 -28.78
N LEU A 975 -15.73 -37.83 -28.62
CA LEU A 975 -15.98 -36.43 -28.24
C LEU A 975 -16.11 -36.24 -26.74
N ASP A 976 -15.99 -37.31 -25.95
CA ASP A 976 -16.00 -37.29 -24.48
C ASP A 976 -14.98 -36.28 -23.93
N SER A 977 -15.35 -35.58 -22.85
CA SER A 977 -14.60 -34.47 -22.26
C SER A 977 -13.21 -34.87 -21.76
N ARG A 978 -12.99 -36.16 -21.47
CA ARG A 978 -11.72 -36.71 -20.96
C ARG A 978 -10.72 -37.11 -22.05
N ARG A 979 -11.01 -36.86 -23.33
CA ARG A 979 -10.19 -37.34 -24.46
C ARG A 979 -9.87 -36.25 -25.46
N ASP A 980 -8.71 -36.36 -26.08
CA ASP A 980 -8.29 -35.46 -27.16
C ASP A 980 -9.14 -35.70 -28.41
N ILE A 981 -9.57 -34.61 -29.04
CA ILE A 981 -10.41 -34.67 -30.25
C ILE A 981 -9.52 -34.91 -31.45
N GLU A 982 -9.56 -36.12 -31.99
CA GLU A 982 -8.91 -36.48 -33.26
C GLU A 982 -9.95 -36.71 -34.34
N LEU A 983 -10.03 -35.79 -35.32
CA LEU A 983 -11.02 -35.87 -36.40
C LEU A 983 -11.02 -37.23 -37.10
N ALA A 984 -9.85 -37.77 -37.40
CA ALA A 984 -9.70 -39.06 -38.10
C ALA A 984 -10.27 -40.27 -37.34
N ARG A 985 -10.45 -40.15 -36.01
CA ARG A 985 -10.98 -41.23 -35.15
C ARG A 985 -12.48 -41.11 -34.89
N LEU A 986 -13.11 -40.01 -35.28
CA LEU A 986 -14.56 -39.83 -35.17
C LEU A 986 -15.31 -40.81 -36.07
N ARG A 987 -16.51 -41.23 -35.65
CA ARG A 987 -17.40 -42.00 -36.52
C ARG A 987 -17.78 -41.17 -37.73
N SER A 988 -18.01 -41.84 -38.87
CA SER A 988 -18.28 -41.16 -40.15
C SER A 988 -19.49 -40.25 -40.08
N ARG A 989 -20.56 -40.71 -39.43
CA ARG A 989 -21.77 -39.90 -39.20
C ARG A 989 -21.49 -38.64 -38.37
N THR A 990 -20.57 -38.70 -37.41
CA THR A 990 -20.15 -37.55 -36.60
C THR A 990 -19.32 -36.57 -37.42
N GLN A 991 -18.40 -37.07 -38.25
CA GLN A 991 -17.62 -36.26 -39.19
C GLN A 991 -18.52 -35.54 -40.19
N ASP A 992 -19.50 -36.25 -40.76
CA ASP A 992 -20.48 -35.70 -41.69
C ASP A 992 -21.31 -34.58 -41.03
N SER A 993 -21.77 -34.77 -39.78
CA SER A 993 -22.47 -33.71 -39.04
C SER A 993 -21.61 -32.45 -38.83
N PHE A 994 -20.32 -32.58 -38.51
CA PHE A 994 -19.44 -31.41 -38.39
C PHE A 994 -19.12 -30.77 -39.75
N LEU A 995 -19.06 -31.55 -40.83
CA LEU A 995 -18.93 -31.04 -42.19
C LEU A 995 -20.19 -30.27 -42.61
N ASP A 996 -21.38 -30.75 -42.26
CA ASP A 996 -22.64 -30.05 -42.47
C ASP A 996 -22.68 -28.72 -41.71
N LEU A 997 -22.26 -28.73 -40.44
CA LEU A 997 -22.16 -27.50 -39.64
C LEU A 997 -21.17 -26.49 -40.24
N ALA A 998 -20.00 -26.96 -40.68
CA ALA A 998 -19.01 -26.11 -41.33
C ALA A 998 -19.50 -25.57 -42.69
N ALA A 999 -20.22 -26.37 -43.46
CA ALA A 999 -20.78 -25.96 -44.74
C ALA A 999 -21.82 -24.85 -44.56
N LEU A 1000 -22.71 -24.95 -43.57
CA LEU A 1000 -23.69 -23.90 -43.26
C LEU A 1000 -23.04 -22.56 -42.83
N LEU A 1001 -21.88 -22.61 -42.16
CA LEU A 1001 -21.10 -21.40 -41.89
C LEU A 1001 -20.45 -20.85 -43.16
N ALA A 1002 -19.98 -21.74 -44.04
CA ALA A 1002 -19.29 -21.38 -45.27
C ALA A 1002 -20.22 -20.86 -46.38
N GLU A 1003 -21.53 -21.01 -46.26
CA GLU A 1003 -22.51 -20.33 -47.14
C GLU A 1003 -22.36 -18.80 -47.11
N ASP A 1004 -21.89 -18.26 -45.99
CA ASP A 1004 -21.65 -16.83 -45.82
C ASP A 1004 -20.25 -16.40 -46.30
N PHE A 1005 -19.42 -17.32 -46.79
CA PHE A 1005 -18.08 -16.97 -47.27
C PHE A 1005 -18.19 -16.26 -48.62
N PRO A 1006 -17.56 -15.09 -48.80
CA PRO A 1006 -17.60 -14.36 -50.07
C PRO A 1006 -17.07 -15.23 -51.22
N GLY A 1007 -17.95 -15.54 -52.17
CA GLY A 1007 -17.69 -16.41 -53.31
C GLY A 1007 -18.91 -17.18 -53.82
N HIS A 1008 -20.01 -17.20 -53.07
CA HIS A 1008 -21.25 -17.87 -53.47
C HIS A 1008 -22.52 -17.07 -53.13
N THR A 1009 -22.48 -15.75 -53.28
CA THR A 1009 -23.71 -15.00 -53.60
C THR A 1009 -23.89 -15.08 -55.13
N PRO A 1010 -25.08 -15.41 -55.65
CA PRO A 1010 -25.37 -15.15 -57.05
C PRO A 1010 -25.22 -13.66 -57.40
#